data_AF-A0AAN7VG26-F1
#
_entry.id   AF-A0AAN7VG26-F1
#
_cell.length_a   1.000
_cell.length_b   1.000
_cell.length_c   1.000
_cell.angle_alpha   90.00
_cell.angle_beta   90.00
_cell.angle_gamma   90.00
#
_symmetry.space_group_name_H-M   'P 1'
#
loop_
_entity.id
_entity.type
_entity.pdbx_description
1 polymer ?
#
loop_
_entity_poly.entity_id
_entity_poly.type
_entity_poly.pdbx_seq_one_letter_code
_entity_poly.pdbx_strand_id
1 'polypeptide(L)'
;MDSKSFSSLTSEVVKVTTKAIPLLKTKEEIVRLICIVRKNIRLLGKFIRTDLDDRNENRLKLESNLSLLKCFLVKLKQLKRCASEKKGAGTSNRKRHLVWHTTDSCFNDRLLTGIIVNLNTKDPLTFMENAYNSFAKKINLLLKQSMLKVNLVLACHFIQPHNQEIDLKTFATKNQIIDVGTDLKQWYETNVFNKIQRKLEEFEEKDSGWALLEILHLKVNINSYIPLKGGVSTYVKVPHFIALKHAVVNVRNNDNCCFLWAVVSALYPAQKHGERTSSYPHYSDVLNYGSIKFPIKISDIKKFEQLNNLKINLYCIKDKNVVPFLLSKNLVSNREPINLLVLSCNDGEINDTYYHFTWIKNMSALFSKQLSKHSRKKFICNRCLNHFSSNAYLEKHMTHCNEINKCSTKLPNETNKYLEFKHFSYQEKVPFVLYADLESILEKCLDNENNNTRLCEKHVPFSIAYYLKCSGDDCIQWFVKELQDIANWANEIFSTVVPMEPLSKEQMENFENATVCHICNKQFQPDDIKVRDHCHLTGKFRNASHQNCNLNYKDKHIIPVVFHNLSGYDSHFIIRELALNIPGEISLLPLNKERYISFSKSVENTNVKFRFIDSFRFMSSSIDKLSSYLGNEKKMITKLNCNNDDEFNLLVRKGIFPYEYIDSWDKLNESSLPPKEAFYNHLHDEGASDESYAHANKVWNTFNVQTLGQYSDLYLKTDVLLLADIFENFRITCLNAYQLDPLHYYTAPGLAFDAMLKITQVKLELLTDIDMALFIERGIRGGVAQCSNRYAKANNKYMSDNNYDPSAQTSYLMYYDINNLYGRTMGEFLPYGEFSFVDEPDIECILNTPDDSDIGYIIDCDLDYPTELHESHSDLPLAPEHMTPPSSKSKLKKLLLTLYPKSNYVLHYRNLKMYLEQGLRLVKLNQVLRFKQSAWLKKYIDLNTMLRQASKNDFDKNFFKLMINSVFGKLMENVRKYKDVRLVTQWGGRYGARSMIAQPNFNSCTIFDKDMVIIEMNKLEVFLNKPIYAGFSVLDLSKTFLYDFHYNYVLRKFKNNAQLLYTDTDSLVYNFSVPDIYECIKEDIDRFDTSDYNPDNIYGIPLVNKKVPGLMKDENNGKIMTEFVGLRAKMYAYSVGGKVVKKSKGSTSASVKHITIDDYKKALFHYKIAKRPQRLIQSKNI
;
A
#
# COMPACT_ATOMS: atom_id res chain seq x y z
N MET A 1 28.15 27.49 33.10
CA MET A 1 26.81 28.10 32.87
C MET A 1 26.54 28.02 31.40
N ASP A 2 25.69 27.09 31.00
CA ASP A 2 25.98 26.31 29.79
C ASP A 2 25.04 26.66 28.62
N SER A 3 25.48 26.38 27.40
CA SER A 3 24.91 26.81 26.10
C SER A 3 23.57 26.15 25.73
N LYS A 4 22.69 25.88 26.69
CA LYS A 4 21.32 25.39 26.42
C LYS A 4 20.54 26.40 25.57
N SER A 5 20.08 25.96 24.40
CA SER A 5 19.18 26.76 23.55
C SER A 5 17.89 27.15 24.27
N PHE A 6 17.30 28.27 23.89
CA PHE A 6 16.03 28.77 24.41
C PHE A 6 14.87 27.82 24.09
N SER A 7 14.90 27.14 22.95
CA SER A 7 14.00 26.04 22.63
C SER A 7 14.18 24.80 23.52
N SER A 8 15.39 24.53 24.02
CA SER A 8 15.64 23.51 25.06
C SER A 8 15.11 23.95 26.43
N LEU A 9 15.52 25.13 26.91
CA LEU A 9 15.08 25.72 28.18
C LEU A 9 13.56 25.82 28.31
N THR A 10 12.86 26.20 27.23
CA THR A 10 11.39 26.28 27.23
C THR A 10 10.73 24.91 27.24
N SER A 11 11.37 23.87 26.67
CA SER A 11 10.92 22.48 26.74
C SER A 11 11.08 21.92 28.16
N GLU A 12 12.17 22.27 28.84
CA GLU A 12 12.44 21.92 30.24
C GLU A 12 11.41 22.57 31.19
N VAL A 13 11.09 23.85 30.98
CA VAL A 13 10.01 24.57 31.68
C VAL A 13 8.63 23.92 31.45
N VAL A 14 8.33 23.46 30.24
CA VAL A 14 7.12 22.67 29.94
C VAL A 14 7.12 21.35 30.74
N LYS A 15 8.21 20.58 30.71
CA LYS A 15 8.35 19.30 31.42
C LYS A 15 8.17 19.44 32.93
N VAL A 16 8.84 20.42 33.55
CA VAL A 16 8.72 20.72 34.99
C VAL A 16 7.29 21.15 35.34
N THR A 17 6.66 22.02 34.54
CA THR A 17 5.27 22.42 34.76
C THR A 17 4.32 21.22 34.68
N THR A 18 4.56 20.29 33.75
CA THR A 18 3.75 19.07 33.59
C THR A 18 3.79 18.20 34.84
N LYS A 19 4.99 17.88 35.35
CA LYS A 19 5.16 17.04 36.56
C LYS A 19 4.72 17.74 37.84
N ALA A 20 4.80 19.07 37.91
CA ALA A 20 4.35 19.83 39.08
C ALA A 20 2.81 19.82 39.24
N ILE A 21 2.03 19.98 38.16
CA ILE A 21 0.56 20.11 38.20
C ILE A 21 -0.17 19.07 39.10
N PRO A 22 0.06 17.74 38.99
CA PRO A 22 -0.63 16.75 39.80
C PRO A 22 -0.15 16.69 41.27
N LEU A 23 0.99 17.30 41.60
CA LEU A 23 1.55 17.30 42.95
C LEU A 23 1.05 18.46 43.83
N LEU A 24 0.36 19.45 43.23
CA LEU A 24 -0.14 20.63 43.94
C LEU A 24 -1.29 20.26 44.88
N LYS A 25 -1.09 20.48 46.18
CA LYS A 25 -2.06 20.19 47.25
C LYS A 25 -2.68 21.45 47.83
N THR A 26 -1.94 22.57 47.88
CA THR A 26 -2.45 23.82 48.48
C THR A 26 -2.79 24.90 47.45
N LYS A 27 -3.71 25.79 47.82
CA LYS A 27 -4.13 26.96 47.03
C LYS A 27 -2.95 27.88 46.69
N GLU A 28 -1.95 27.94 47.57
CA GLU A 28 -0.80 28.85 47.48
C GLU A 28 0.28 28.33 46.53
N GLU A 29 0.57 27.02 46.54
CA GLU A 29 1.39 26.36 45.52
C GLU A 29 0.82 26.61 44.12
N ILE A 30 -0.49 26.43 43.95
CA ILE A 30 -1.17 26.66 42.67
C ILE A 30 -1.07 28.13 42.26
N VAL A 31 -1.18 29.08 43.21
CA VAL A 31 -0.98 30.52 42.94
C VAL A 31 0.46 30.81 42.50
N ARG A 32 1.47 30.26 43.16
CA ARG A 32 2.89 30.44 42.80
C ARG A 32 3.14 29.91 41.38
N LEU A 33 2.68 28.70 41.05
CA LEU A 33 2.90 28.13 39.72
C LEU A 33 2.10 28.87 38.61
N ILE A 34 0.90 29.39 38.90
CA ILE A 34 0.18 30.30 37.99
C ILE A 34 1.03 31.52 37.62
N CYS A 35 1.74 32.11 38.59
CA CYS A 35 2.58 33.28 38.35
C CYS A 35 3.85 32.93 37.55
N ILE A 36 4.50 31.81 37.85
CA ILE A 36 5.66 31.30 37.10
C ILE A 36 5.29 31.03 35.64
N VAL A 37 4.22 30.25 35.40
CA VAL A 37 3.78 29.92 34.03
C VAL A 37 3.32 31.17 33.27
N ARG A 38 2.68 32.16 33.93
CA ARG A 38 2.39 33.48 33.34
C ARG A 38 3.65 34.24 32.91
N LYS A 39 4.70 34.25 33.74
CA LYS A 39 5.99 34.91 33.42
C LYS A 39 6.61 34.25 32.19
N ASN A 40 6.64 32.93 32.15
CA ASN A 40 7.25 32.16 31.06
C ASN A 40 6.46 32.32 29.74
N ILE A 41 5.12 32.34 29.77
CA ILE A 41 4.29 32.67 28.59
C ILE A 41 4.56 34.08 28.07
N ARG A 42 4.77 35.07 28.95
CA ARG A 42 5.12 36.45 28.53
C ARG A 42 6.51 36.53 27.90
N LEU A 43 7.51 35.88 28.49
CA LEU A 43 8.89 35.89 27.99
C LEU A 43 8.97 35.19 26.62
N LEU A 44 8.50 33.95 26.53
CA LEU A 44 8.46 33.19 25.28
C LEU A 44 7.58 33.87 24.21
N GLY A 45 6.43 34.42 24.61
CA GLY A 45 5.55 35.19 23.74
C GLY A 45 6.03 36.60 23.37
N LYS A 46 7.16 37.07 23.91
CA LYS A 46 7.93 38.23 23.43
C LYS A 46 9.04 37.77 22.48
N PHE A 47 9.82 36.76 22.88
CA PHE A 47 10.93 36.20 22.10
C PHE A 47 10.52 35.78 20.68
N ILE A 48 9.36 35.14 20.51
CA ILE A 48 8.82 34.73 19.20
C ILE A 48 8.42 35.93 18.29
N ARG A 49 8.43 37.18 18.79
CA ARG A 49 8.05 38.39 18.03
C ARG A 49 9.20 39.37 17.78
N THR A 50 10.38 39.07 18.29
CA THR A 50 11.63 39.79 18.00
C THR A 50 12.45 38.88 17.09
N ASP A 51 13.10 39.43 16.07
CA ASP A 51 13.63 38.61 14.97
C ASP A 51 14.54 37.47 15.42
N LEU A 52 14.35 36.33 14.75
CA LEU A 52 15.02 35.05 15.03
C LEU A 52 16.03 34.68 13.95
N ASP A 53 16.10 35.44 12.86
CA ASP A 53 16.82 35.10 11.62
C ASP A 53 18.35 35.03 11.81
N ASP A 54 18.85 35.48 12.97
CA ASP A 54 20.26 35.52 13.37
C ASP A 54 20.62 34.47 14.47
N ARG A 55 19.71 33.53 14.79
CA ARG A 55 19.94 32.49 15.83
C ARG A 55 19.30 31.14 15.49
N ASN A 56 20.05 30.06 15.66
CA ASN A 56 19.65 28.66 15.43
C ASN A 56 18.59 28.12 16.42
N GLU A 57 17.40 28.73 16.46
CA GLU A 57 16.31 28.38 17.38
C GLU A 57 15.08 27.80 16.67
N ASN A 58 14.61 26.63 17.14
CA ASN A 58 13.48 25.96 16.52
C ASN A 58 12.15 26.66 16.85
N ARG A 59 11.74 27.59 15.99
CA ARG A 59 10.51 28.40 16.10
C ARG A 59 9.24 27.56 16.30
N LEU A 60 9.08 26.45 15.58
CA LEU A 60 7.93 25.54 15.73
C LEU A 60 7.89 24.90 17.13
N LYS A 61 9.04 24.50 17.67
CA LYS A 61 9.20 23.96 19.04
C LYS A 61 8.87 25.04 20.09
N LEU A 62 9.29 26.29 19.86
CA LEU A 62 8.96 27.45 20.69
C LEU A 62 7.45 27.77 20.70
N GLU A 63 6.80 27.77 19.54
CA GLU A 63 5.35 28.02 19.39
C GLU A 63 4.50 26.88 19.98
N SER A 64 4.96 25.63 19.87
CA SER A 64 4.37 24.45 20.53
C SER A 64 4.52 24.52 22.06
N ASN A 65 5.72 24.81 22.58
CA ASN A 65 5.97 25.01 24.01
C ASN A 65 5.11 26.14 24.58
N LEU A 66 4.97 27.26 23.86
CA LEU A 66 4.09 28.36 24.25
C LEU A 66 2.62 27.91 24.35
N SER A 67 2.19 27.00 23.48
CA SER A 67 0.83 26.45 23.46
C SER A 67 0.58 25.45 24.61
N LEU A 68 1.56 24.62 24.95
CA LEU A 68 1.53 23.75 26.14
C LEU A 68 1.51 24.56 27.44
N LEU A 69 2.36 25.59 27.59
CA LEU A 69 2.33 26.47 28.76
C LEU A 69 0.98 27.20 28.89
N LYS A 70 0.39 27.68 27.78
CA LYS A 70 -0.97 28.25 27.78
C LYS A 70 -2.02 27.24 28.28
N CYS A 71 -1.94 25.97 27.87
CA CYS A 71 -2.81 24.88 28.35
C CYS A 71 -2.63 24.66 29.87
N PHE A 72 -1.40 24.54 30.35
CA PHE A 72 -1.08 24.40 31.77
C PHE A 72 -1.57 25.58 32.61
N LEU A 73 -1.47 26.81 32.12
CA LEU A 73 -2.02 27.98 32.80
C LEU A 73 -3.55 27.90 32.95
N VAL A 74 -4.27 27.28 32.02
CA VAL A 74 -5.72 27.04 32.16
C VAL A 74 -5.99 26.00 33.24
N LYS A 75 -5.32 24.83 33.17
CA LYS A 75 -5.43 23.73 34.16
C LYS A 75 -5.14 24.24 35.58
N LEU A 76 -4.10 25.06 35.76
CA LEU A 76 -3.73 25.67 37.03
C LEU A 76 -4.75 26.73 37.53
N LYS A 77 -5.22 27.63 36.67
CA LYS A 77 -6.29 28.58 37.04
C LYS A 77 -7.58 27.87 37.50
N GLN A 78 -7.89 26.72 36.90
CA GLN A 78 -9.03 25.90 37.28
C GLN A 78 -8.79 25.19 38.63
N LEU A 79 -7.59 24.65 38.87
CA LEU A 79 -7.20 24.11 40.18
C LEU A 79 -7.29 25.18 41.29
N LYS A 80 -6.85 26.42 41.04
CA LYS A 80 -7.00 27.54 42.01
C LYS A 80 -8.46 27.82 42.35
N ARG A 81 -9.37 27.72 41.39
CA ARG A 81 -10.82 27.83 41.63
C ARG A 81 -11.34 26.70 42.49
N CYS A 82 -11.02 25.45 42.15
CA CYS A 82 -11.43 24.27 42.93
C CYS A 82 -10.90 24.32 44.38
N ALA A 83 -9.64 24.73 44.57
CA ALA A 83 -9.03 24.94 45.89
C ALA A 83 -9.53 26.19 46.65
N SER A 84 -10.56 26.88 46.14
CA SER A 84 -11.17 28.05 46.78
C SER A 84 -12.62 27.82 47.23
N GLU A 85 -13.25 26.70 46.86
CA GLU A 85 -14.64 26.39 47.20
C GLU A 85 -14.68 25.40 48.37
N LYS A 86 -15.07 25.88 49.57
CA LYS A 86 -15.37 24.97 50.70
C LYS A 86 -16.53 24.06 50.29
N LYS A 87 -16.38 22.75 50.45
CA LYS A 87 -17.44 21.77 50.15
C LYS A 87 -18.61 21.89 51.14
N GLY A 88 -19.64 22.64 50.77
CA GLY A 88 -21.00 22.36 51.23
C GLY A 88 -21.59 21.18 50.43
N ALA A 89 -22.46 20.38 51.03
CA ALA A 89 -23.02 19.16 50.43
C ALA A 89 -24.16 19.43 49.40
N GLY A 90 -24.02 20.46 48.56
CA GLY A 90 -24.99 20.85 47.54
C GLY A 90 -24.55 20.48 46.12
N THR A 91 -25.31 19.64 45.42
CA THR A 91 -24.99 19.16 44.07
C THR A 91 -25.31 20.18 42.96
N SER A 92 -24.51 21.25 42.84
CA SER A 92 -24.57 22.15 41.68
C SER A 92 -23.57 21.71 40.58
N ASN A 93 -24.07 21.06 39.54
CA ASN A 93 -23.23 20.41 38.51
C ASN A 93 -22.72 21.42 37.45
N ARG A 94 -21.76 22.28 37.84
CA ARG A 94 -21.13 23.28 36.95
C ARG A 94 -20.36 22.61 35.80
N LYS A 95 -21.00 22.52 34.62
CA LYS A 95 -20.42 21.95 33.39
C LYS A 95 -19.05 22.55 33.09
N ARG A 96 -18.03 21.69 32.96
CA ARG A 96 -16.62 22.07 32.78
C ARG A 96 -16.37 22.38 31.31
N HIS A 97 -16.15 23.66 30.96
CA HIS A 97 -15.86 24.04 29.57
C HIS A 97 -14.52 23.48 29.10
N LEU A 98 -14.57 22.57 28.12
CA LEU A 98 -13.40 22.09 27.38
C LEU A 98 -12.88 23.19 26.45
N VAL A 99 -11.59 23.15 26.10
CA VAL A 99 -10.89 24.23 25.37
C VAL A 99 -10.34 23.72 24.04
N TRP A 100 -10.47 24.55 23.00
CA TRP A 100 -9.89 24.32 21.67
C TRP A 100 -8.41 24.74 21.65
N HIS A 101 -7.57 23.89 21.08
CA HIS A 101 -6.19 24.21 20.71
C HIS A 101 -5.99 23.90 19.22
N THR A 102 -5.51 24.86 18.43
CA THR A 102 -4.98 24.57 17.08
C THR A 102 -3.64 23.85 17.24
N THR A 103 -3.41 22.79 16.46
CA THR A 103 -2.12 22.09 16.38
C THR A 103 -1.37 22.50 15.12
N ASP A 104 -2.06 22.44 13.97
CA ASP A 104 -1.45 22.52 12.65
C ASP A 104 -2.26 23.48 11.77
N SER A 105 -1.62 24.25 10.90
CA SER A 105 -2.26 25.23 10.00
C SER A 105 -1.52 25.31 8.67
N CYS A 106 -2.24 25.52 7.58
CA CYS A 106 -1.70 25.61 6.23
C CYS A 106 -2.51 26.60 5.35
N PHE A 107 -1.81 27.28 4.43
CA PHE A 107 -2.32 28.33 3.56
C PHE A 107 -3.06 29.46 4.29
N ASN A 108 -2.45 30.00 5.36
CA ASN A 108 -3.00 31.07 6.20
C ASN A 108 -4.35 30.70 6.85
N ASP A 109 -4.35 29.70 7.75
CA ASP A 109 -5.53 29.18 8.47
C ASP A 109 -6.67 28.62 7.59
N ARG A 110 -6.49 28.55 6.26
CA ARG A 110 -7.49 27.97 5.34
C ARG A 110 -7.61 26.46 5.48
N LEU A 111 -6.53 25.78 5.86
CA LEU A 111 -6.57 24.41 6.39
C LEU A 111 -6.10 24.49 7.84
N LEU A 112 -6.86 23.90 8.76
CA LEU A 112 -6.61 24.05 10.19
C LEU A 112 -6.98 22.77 10.93
N THR A 113 -6.01 22.24 11.66
CA THR A 113 -6.19 21.11 12.57
C THR A 113 -6.19 21.59 14.00
N GLY A 114 -7.08 21.05 14.83
CA GLY A 114 -7.02 21.28 16.27
C GLY A 114 -7.52 20.12 17.10
N ILE A 115 -7.35 20.25 18.41
CA ILE A 115 -7.73 19.27 19.42
C ILE A 115 -8.56 19.94 20.50
N ILE A 116 -9.60 19.22 20.95
CA ILE A 116 -10.35 19.52 22.17
C ILE A 116 -9.90 18.48 23.20
N VAL A 117 -9.11 18.91 24.18
CA VAL A 117 -8.46 18.02 25.16
C VAL A 117 -9.45 17.66 26.27
N ASN A 118 -9.48 16.39 26.68
CA ASN A 118 -10.24 15.95 27.83
C ASN A 118 -9.57 16.41 29.13
N LEU A 119 -10.37 16.84 30.11
CA LEU A 119 -9.86 17.36 31.38
C LEU A 119 -10.07 16.41 32.56
N ASN A 120 -11.09 15.53 32.50
CA ASN A 120 -11.48 14.56 33.54
C ASN A 120 -12.75 13.74 33.20
N THR A 121 -13.25 13.76 31.96
CA THR A 121 -14.46 13.01 31.58
C THR A 121 -14.11 11.55 31.35
N LYS A 122 -14.80 10.60 32.00
CA LYS A 122 -14.55 9.17 31.82
C LYS A 122 -15.36 8.54 30.69
N ASP A 123 -16.60 8.98 30.51
CA ASP A 123 -17.51 8.50 29.46
C ASP A 123 -17.29 9.25 28.13
N PRO A 124 -17.12 8.55 26.97
CA PRO A 124 -16.98 9.17 25.66
C PRO A 124 -18.19 9.99 25.23
N LEU A 125 -19.40 9.57 25.61
CA LEU A 125 -20.64 10.22 25.20
C LEU A 125 -20.74 11.59 25.87
N THR A 126 -20.68 11.63 27.20
CA THR A 126 -20.55 12.85 28.01
C THR A 126 -19.37 13.72 27.56
N PHE A 127 -18.24 13.13 27.16
CA PHE A 127 -17.12 13.91 26.62
C PHE A 127 -17.46 14.58 25.29
N MET A 128 -18.06 13.87 24.33
CA MET A 128 -18.47 14.42 23.04
C MET A 128 -19.55 15.51 23.21
N GLU A 129 -20.53 15.33 24.10
CA GLU A 129 -21.49 16.39 24.46
C GLU A 129 -20.81 17.66 24.99
N ASN A 130 -19.85 17.52 25.90
CA ASN A 130 -19.14 18.67 26.44
C ASN A 130 -18.21 19.31 25.40
N ALA A 131 -17.63 18.51 24.50
CA ALA A 131 -16.77 18.98 23.41
C ALA A 131 -17.54 19.79 22.36
N TYR A 132 -18.82 19.49 22.13
CA TYR A 132 -19.69 20.22 21.19
C TYR A 132 -19.62 21.74 21.37
N ASN A 133 -19.62 22.25 22.61
CA ASN A 133 -19.58 23.70 22.87
C ASN A 133 -18.27 24.37 22.40
N SER A 134 -17.14 23.66 22.55
CA SER A 134 -15.83 24.15 22.11
C SER A 134 -15.68 24.04 20.59
N PHE A 135 -16.15 22.93 20.02
CA PHE A 135 -16.26 22.70 18.58
C PHE A 135 -17.11 23.78 17.90
N ALA A 136 -18.37 23.95 18.31
CA ALA A 136 -19.30 24.91 17.75
C ALA A 136 -18.78 26.35 17.85
N LYS A 137 -18.09 26.72 18.94
CA LYS A 137 -17.48 28.05 19.05
C LYS A 137 -16.39 28.32 18.02
N LYS A 138 -15.49 27.35 17.73
CA LYS A 138 -14.46 27.50 16.70
C LYS A 138 -15.05 27.42 15.28
N ILE A 139 -16.01 26.52 15.06
CA ILE A 139 -16.72 26.38 13.78
C ILE A 139 -17.48 27.66 13.43
N ASN A 140 -18.28 28.21 14.35
CA ASN A 140 -19.01 29.48 14.14
C ASN A 140 -18.09 30.69 13.92
N LEU A 141 -16.82 30.64 14.35
CA LEU A 141 -15.84 31.68 14.01
C LEU A 141 -15.36 31.56 12.57
N LEU A 142 -14.98 30.35 12.13
CA LEU A 142 -14.47 30.09 10.78
C LEU A 142 -15.57 30.15 9.70
N LEU A 143 -16.81 29.80 10.05
CA LEU A 143 -17.98 29.92 9.19
C LEU A 143 -18.30 31.36 8.74
N LYS A 144 -17.77 32.38 9.44
CA LYS A 144 -17.85 33.78 9.00
C LYS A 144 -16.93 34.10 7.82
N GLN A 145 -15.93 33.25 7.55
CA GLN A 145 -14.91 33.45 6.52
C GLN A 145 -15.14 32.55 5.31
N SER A 146 -15.54 31.29 5.53
CA SER A 146 -15.87 30.33 4.47
C SER A 146 -16.72 29.18 4.98
N MET A 147 -17.41 28.47 4.09
CA MET A 147 -17.96 27.14 4.41
C MET A 147 -16.81 26.16 4.65
N LEU A 148 -17.08 25.03 5.32
CA LEU A 148 -16.04 24.13 5.82
C LEU A 148 -16.31 22.68 5.42
N LYS A 149 -15.27 21.92 5.06
CA LYS A 149 -15.27 20.44 5.05
C LYS A 149 -14.56 19.96 6.31
N VAL A 150 -15.28 19.27 7.18
CA VAL A 150 -14.81 18.94 8.54
C VAL A 150 -14.87 17.44 8.77
N ASN A 151 -13.80 16.87 9.34
CA ASN A 151 -13.81 15.54 9.94
C ASN A 151 -13.19 15.58 11.34
N LEU A 152 -13.67 14.69 12.20
CA LEU A 152 -13.22 14.54 13.58
C LEU A 152 -12.64 13.13 13.82
N VAL A 153 -11.74 13.01 14.78
CA VAL A 153 -11.13 11.75 15.24
C VAL A 153 -11.09 11.75 16.76
N LEU A 154 -11.82 10.84 17.40
CA LEU A 154 -11.70 10.62 18.84
C LEU A 154 -10.45 9.77 19.12
N ALA A 155 -9.64 10.16 20.10
CA ALA A 155 -8.45 9.43 20.55
C ALA A 155 -8.63 8.98 22.01
N CYS A 156 -8.50 7.67 22.26
CA CYS A 156 -8.81 7.04 23.54
C CYS A 156 -7.78 5.96 23.90
N HIS A 157 -7.36 5.93 25.17
CA HIS A 157 -6.76 4.75 25.77
C HIS A 157 -7.83 3.74 26.15
N PHE A 158 -7.60 2.51 25.78
CA PHE A 158 -8.38 1.35 26.20
C PHE A 158 -7.53 0.49 27.13
N ILE A 159 -8.11 0.02 28.23
CA ILE A 159 -7.50 -0.96 29.13
C ILE A 159 -7.99 -2.38 28.82
N GLN A 160 -7.09 -3.36 28.76
CA GLN A 160 -7.44 -4.78 28.70
C GLN A 160 -7.60 -5.35 30.12
N PRO A 161 -8.82 -5.61 30.64
CA PRO A 161 -9.03 -5.73 32.10
C PRO A 161 -8.26 -6.87 32.79
N HIS A 162 -8.05 -7.99 32.08
CA HIS A 162 -7.41 -9.18 32.63
C HIS A 162 -5.87 -9.11 32.67
N ASN A 163 -5.24 -8.09 32.08
CA ASN A 163 -3.78 -7.94 32.07
C ASN A 163 -3.28 -6.47 32.13
N GLN A 164 -4.21 -5.53 32.35
CA GLN A 164 -4.02 -4.08 32.48
C GLN A 164 -3.18 -3.40 31.37
N GLU A 165 -3.19 -3.91 30.13
CA GLU A 165 -2.57 -3.20 28.99
C GLU A 165 -3.32 -1.92 28.63
N ILE A 166 -2.65 -0.86 28.15
CA ILE A 166 -3.28 0.46 27.91
C ILE A 166 -2.97 0.99 26.49
N ASP A 167 -3.73 0.57 25.48
CA ASP A 167 -3.45 0.90 24.08
C ASP A 167 -4.28 2.07 23.51
N LEU A 168 -3.68 2.83 22.60
CA LEU A 168 -4.27 4.02 21.98
C LEU A 168 -5.08 3.65 20.73
N LYS A 169 -6.41 3.78 20.81
CA LYS A 169 -7.33 3.57 19.69
C LYS A 169 -7.87 4.91 19.17
N THR A 170 -8.11 4.99 17.86
CA THR A 170 -8.61 6.20 17.20
C THR A 170 -9.82 5.95 16.31
N PHE A 171 -10.82 6.84 16.38
CA PHE A 171 -12.13 6.65 15.75
C PHE A 171 -12.48 7.86 14.86
N ALA A 172 -12.11 7.77 13.58
CA ALA A 172 -12.30 8.83 12.61
C ALA A 172 -13.70 8.84 11.96
N THR A 173 -14.27 10.04 11.80
CA THR A 173 -15.45 10.31 10.97
C THR A 173 -15.05 10.60 9.52
N LYS A 174 -16.02 10.76 8.62
CA LYS A 174 -15.78 11.19 7.22
C LYS A 174 -15.92 12.70 7.11
N ASN A 175 -15.16 13.33 6.20
CA ASN A 175 -15.36 14.74 5.85
C ASN A 175 -16.81 14.99 5.43
N GLN A 176 -17.53 15.84 6.16
CA GLN A 176 -18.84 16.38 5.76
C GLN A 176 -18.76 17.91 5.66
N ILE A 177 -19.64 18.50 4.85
CA ILE A 177 -19.71 19.95 4.67
C ILE A 177 -20.51 20.58 5.83
N ILE A 178 -20.12 21.80 6.22
CA ILE A 178 -20.80 22.69 7.17
C ILE A 178 -20.87 24.10 6.56
N ASP A 179 -21.99 24.79 6.76
CA ASP A 179 -22.16 26.21 6.46
C ASP A 179 -22.96 26.96 7.54
N VAL A 180 -23.13 28.27 7.36
CA VAL A 180 -23.81 29.18 8.31
C VAL A 180 -25.27 28.79 8.59
N GLY A 181 -25.95 28.09 7.67
CA GLY A 181 -27.31 27.58 7.84
C GLY A 181 -27.39 26.13 8.33
N THR A 182 -26.25 25.52 8.69
CA THR A 182 -26.22 24.15 9.23
C THR A 182 -26.53 24.17 10.73
N ASP A 183 -27.55 23.41 11.17
CA ASP A 183 -27.71 23.11 12.59
C ASP A 183 -26.51 22.29 13.06
N LEU A 184 -25.57 22.95 13.75
CA LEU A 184 -24.34 22.32 14.22
C LEU A 184 -24.60 21.22 15.25
N LYS A 185 -25.70 21.30 16.04
CA LYS A 185 -26.02 20.31 17.06
C LYS A 185 -26.50 19.03 16.38
N GLN A 186 -27.54 19.13 15.52
CA GLN A 186 -28.07 18.00 14.76
C GLN A 186 -27.00 17.39 13.84
N TRP A 187 -26.15 18.23 13.21
CA TRP A 187 -25.03 17.78 12.39
C TRP A 187 -23.99 17.00 13.22
N TYR A 188 -23.62 17.49 14.41
CA TYR A 188 -22.62 16.85 15.27
C TYR A 188 -23.14 15.53 15.82
N GLU A 189 -24.39 15.50 16.28
CA GLU A 189 -25.08 14.30 16.73
C GLU A 189 -25.11 13.23 15.62
N THR A 190 -25.58 13.59 14.42
CA THR A 190 -25.77 12.66 13.29
C THR A 190 -24.45 12.16 12.67
N ASN A 191 -23.45 13.03 12.54
CA ASN A 191 -22.22 12.76 11.77
C ASN A 191 -20.99 12.49 12.62
N VAL A 192 -20.98 12.91 13.88
CA VAL A 192 -19.89 12.68 14.84
C VAL A 192 -20.33 11.69 15.90
N PHE A 193 -21.23 12.08 16.80
CA PHE A 193 -21.60 11.31 18.00
C PHE A 193 -22.08 9.90 17.63
N ASN A 194 -23.16 9.79 16.85
CA ASN A 194 -23.76 8.52 16.42
C ASN A 194 -22.85 7.70 15.48
N LYS A 195 -21.73 8.25 14.99
CA LYS A 195 -20.75 7.56 14.13
C LYS A 195 -19.48 7.16 14.88
N ILE A 196 -19.16 7.81 15.99
CA ILE A 196 -18.06 7.46 16.89
C ILE A 196 -18.58 6.47 17.94
N GLN A 197 -19.73 6.72 18.56
CA GLN A 197 -20.43 5.77 19.44
C GLN A 197 -20.51 4.38 18.80
N ARG A 198 -21.12 4.27 17.61
CA ARG A 198 -21.24 2.99 16.91
C ARG A 198 -19.90 2.34 16.54
N LYS A 199 -18.80 3.11 16.50
CA LYS A 199 -17.45 2.59 16.28
C LYS A 199 -16.75 2.14 17.57
N LEU A 200 -17.13 2.70 18.71
CA LEU A 200 -16.73 2.25 20.05
C LEU A 200 -17.47 0.94 20.37
N GLU A 201 -18.80 0.92 20.18
CA GLU A 201 -19.65 -0.29 20.24
C GLU A 201 -19.08 -1.39 19.32
N GLU A 202 -18.90 -1.11 18.03
CA GLU A 202 -18.25 -2.02 17.07
C GLU A 202 -16.80 -2.41 17.44
N PHE A 203 -16.15 -1.83 18.46
CA PHE A 203 -14.79 -2.19 18.88
C PHE A 203 -14.77 -2.96 20.22
N GLU A 204 -15.60 -2.57 21.18
CA GLU A 204 -15.79 -3.27 22.46
C GLU A 204 -16.55 -4.59 22.25
N GLU A 205 -17.59 -4.60 21.40
CA GLU A 205 -18.35 -5.81 21.06
C GLU A 205 -17.51 -6.88 20.35
N LYS A 206 -16.38 -6.56 19.71
CA LYS A 206 -15.68 -7.48 18.78
C LYS A 206 -14.87 -8.61 19.43
N ASP A 207 -15.15 -8.96 20.69
CA ASP A 207 -14.29 -9.80 21.56
C ASP A 207 -12.83 -9.35 21.55
N SER A 208 -12.63 -8.04 21.48
CA SER A 208 -11.31 -7.43 21.52
C SER A 208 -10.66 -7.61 22.91
N GLY A 209 -11.48 -7.75 23.96
CA GLY A 209 -11.05 -7.83 25.35
C GLY A 209 -10.58 -6.49 25.92
N TRP A 210 -10.89 -5.38 25.25
CA TRP A 210 -10.51 -4.02 25.62
C TRP A 210 -11.74 -3.24 26.09
N ALA A 211 -11.69 -2.70 27.30
CA ALA A 211 -12.63 -1.71 27.82
C ALA A 211 -12.01 -0.31 27.73
N LEU A 212 -12.79 0.77 27.67
CA LEU A 212 -12.24 2.12 27.74
C LEU A 212 -11.52 2.40 29.09
N LEU A 213 -10.39 3.11 29.05
CA LEU A 213 -9.72 3.67 30.24
C LEU A 213 -9.85 5.19 30.34
N GLU A 214 -9.41 5.90 29.29
CA GLU A 214 -9.31 7.36 29.27
C GLU A 214 -9.54 7.88 27.85
N ILE A 215 -10.34 8.96 27.71
CA ILE A 215 -10.35 9.74 26.48
C ILE A 215 -9.23 10.78 26.55
N LEU A 216 -8.36 10.85 25.55
CA LEU A 216 -7.32 11.88 25.46
C LEU A 216 -7.88 13.19 24.91
N HIS A 217 -8.40 13.15 23.68
CA HIS A 217 -8.84 14.33 22.96
C HIS A 217 -9.75 13.98 21.78
N LEU A 218 -10.49 14.99 21.30
CA LEU A 218 -11.17 14.98 20.02
C LEU A 218 -10.36 15.83 19.04
N LYS A 219 -9.67 15.20 18.08
CA LYS A 219 -9.01 15.90 16.96
C LYS A 219 -10.08 16.32 15.95
N VAL A 220 -9.95 17.51 15.40
CA VAL A 220 -10.89 18.16 14.48
C VAL A 220 -10.09 18.76 13.34
N ASN A 221 -10.22 18.18 12.16
CA ASN A 221 -9.63 18.67 10.92
C ASN A 221 -10.66 19.57 10.23
N ILE A 222 -10.29 20.82 9.95
CA ILE A 222 -11.16 21.83 9.34
C ILE A 222 -10.51 22.32 8.05
N ASN A 223 -11.22 22.14 6.94
CA ASN A 223 -10.75 22.52 5.62
C ASN A 223 -11.68 23.60 5.07
N SER A 224 -11.16 24.77 4.73
CA SER A 224 -11.93 25.79 4.02
C SER A 224 -12.45 25.19 2.72
N TYR A 225 -13.76 25.22 2.58
CA TYR A 225 -14.50 24.66 1.46
C TYR A 225 -15.24 25.82 0.81
N ILE A 226 -14.67 26.37 -0.25
CA ILE A 226 -15.41 27.26 -1.14
C ILE A 226 -16.09 26.33 -2.15
N PRO A 227 -17.44 26.15 -2.09
CA PRO A 227 -18.13 25.42 -3.15
C PRO A 227 -17.88 26.13 -4.48
N LEU A 228 -17.83 25.35 -5.56
CA LEU A 228 -17.88 25.92 -6.90
C LEU A 228 -19.26 26.61 -7.01
N LYS A 229 -19.27 27.91 -7.31
CA LYS A 229 -20.45 28.77 -7.15
C LYS A 229 -21.46 28.52 -8.28
N GLY A 230 -22.50 29.34 -8.37
CA GLY A 230 -23.13 29.69 -9.65
C GLY A 230 -22.94 31.18 -9.92
N GLY A 231 -22.85 31.54 -11.21
CA GLY A 231 -23.00 32.93 -11.66
C GLY A 231 -24.48 33.34 -11.70
N VAL A 232 -24.76 34.61 -12.03
CA VAL A 232 -26.11 35.21 -12.01
C VAL A 232 -27.09 34.53 -13.00
N SER A 233 -26.57 33.86 -14.03
CA SER A 233 -27.21 32.69 -14.62
C SER A 233 -26.25 31.52 -14.51
N THR A 234 -26.78 30.34 -14.18
CA THR A 234 -26.00 29.09 -14.17
C THR A 234 -25.93 28.39 -15.52
N TYR A 235 -26.61 28.89 -16.57
CA TYR A 235 -26.75 28.16 -17.83
C TYR A 235 -25.40 28.03 -18.56
N VAL A 236 -24.90 26.79 -18.64
CA VAL A 236 -23.71 26.44 -19.43
C VAL A 236 -24.14 25.70 -20.69
N LYS A 237 -23.61 26.13 -21.84
CA LYS A 237 -23.82 25.46 -23.13
C LYS A 237 -23.16 24.07 -23.09
N VAL A 238 -23.96 23.01 -23.25
CA VAL A 238 -23.46 21.63 -23.29
C VAL A 238 -22.35 21.49 -24.35
N PRO A 239 -21.19 20.88 -24.03
CA PRO A 239 -20.13 20.64 -25.00
C PRO A 239 -20.63 19.93 -26.25
N HIS A 240 -20.16 20.37 -27.43
CA HIS A 240 -20.70 19.97 -28.73
C HIS A 240 -20.79 18.44 -28.91
N PHE A 241 -19.77 17.69 -28.47
CA PHE A 241 -19.71 16.22 -28.56
C PHE A 241 -20.75 15.49 -27.68
N ILE A 242 -21.37 16.15 -26.71
CA ILE A 242 -22.52 15.64 -25.94
C ILE A 242 -23.84 16.14 -26.56
N ALA A 243 -23.89 17.40 -27.03
CA ALA A 243 -25.06 17.95 -27.71
C ALA A 243 -25.46 17.11 -28.95
N LEU A 244 -24.47 16.70 -29.77
CA LEU A 244 -24.60 15.80 -30.93
C LEU A 244 -25.10 14.36 -30.62
N LYS A 245 -25.44 14.06 -29.36
CA LYS A 245 -26.04 12.79 -28.94
C LYS A 245 -27.54 12.92 -28.64
N HIS A 246 -28.08 14.14 -28.54
CA HIS A 246 -29.48 14.45 -28.17
C HIS A 246 -29.99 13.75 -26.88
N ALA A 247 -29.06 13.27 -26.05
CA ALA A 247 -29.28 12.42 -24.89
C ALA A 247 -29.52 13.18 -23.58
N VAL A 248 -29.32 14.49 -23.62
CA VAL A 248 -29.34 15.41 -22.48
C VAL A 248 -30.34 16.52 -22.75
N VAL A 249 -31.14 16.88 -21.75
CA VAL A 249 -31.99 18.07 -21.74
C VAL A 249 -31.27 19.18 -20.98
N ASN A 250 -31.06 20.31 -21.65
CA ASN A 250 -30.46 21.50 -21.08
C ASN A 250 -31.49 22.64 -21.11
N VAL A 251 -32.19 22.84 -19.98
CA VAL A 251 -33.17 23.92 -19.84
C VAL A 251 -32.43 25.25 -19.76
N ARG A 252 -32.81 26.21 -20.61
CA ARG A 252 -32.26 27.57 -20.65
C ARG A 252 -32.85 28.40 -19.53
N ASN A 253 -32.17 28.44 -18.39
CA ASN A 253 -32.60 29.16 -17.20
C ASN A 253 -31.84 30.50 -17.02
N ASN A 254 -32.58 31.57 -16.80
CA ASN A 254 -32.03 32.90 -16.49
C ASN A 254 -31.94 33.14 -14.96
N ASP A 255 -31.79 32.05 -14.19
CA ASP A 255 -31.82 32.04 -12.73
C ASP A 255 -30.68 31.16 -12.15
N ASN A 256 -30.71 30.99 -10.82
CA ASN A 256 -29.77 30.17 -10.07
C ASN A 256 -30.21 28.70 -9.89
N CYS A 257 -31.30 28.29 -10.54
CA CYS A 257 -32.09 27.11 -10.19
C CYS A 257 -31.96 25.96 -11.22
N CYS A 258 -30.89 25.90 -12.01
CA CYS A 258 -30.70 24.85 -13.03
C CYS A 258 -30.83 23.41 -12.51
N PHE A 259 -30.44 23.15 -11.25
CA PHE A 259 -30.67 21.86 -10.61
C PHE A 259 -32.16 21.52 -10.50
N LEU A 260 -32.99 22.47 -10.06
CA LEU A 260 -34.43 22.28 -9.99
C LEU A 260 -35.02 22.12 -11.38
N TRP A 261 -34.64 22.96 -12.35
CA TRP A 261 -35.07 22.80 -13.74
C TRP A 261 -34.68 21.45 -14.34
N ALA A 262 -33.49 20.93 -14.03
CA ALA A 262 -33.06 19.60 -14.46
C ALA A 262 -33.90 18.49 -13.81
N VAL A 263 -34.16 18.56 -12.50
CA VAL A 263 -35.03 17.59 -11.79
C VAL A 263 -36.49 17.66 -12.29
N VAL A 264 -37.05 18.86 -12.45
CA VAL A 264 -38.39 19.04 -13.04
C VAL A 264 -38.43 18.46 -14.44
N SER A 265 -37.43 18.71 -15.29
CA SER A 265 -37.42 18.16 -16.65
C SER A 265 -37.41 16.62 -16.69
N ALA A 266 -36.87 15.97 -15.64
CA ALA A 266 -36.88 14.52 -15.49
C ALA A 266 -38.22 13.96 -14.95
N LEU A 267 -38.93 14.73 -14.11
CA LEU A 267 -40.23 14.35 -13.55
C LEU A 267 -41.40 14.68 -14.50
N TYR A 268 -41.25 15.71 -15.33
CA TYR A 268 -42.27 16.21 -16.27
C TYR A 268 -41.68 16.36 -17.69
N PRO A 269 -41.36 15.27 -18.42
CA PRO A 269 -40.62 15.36 -19.67
C PRO A 269 -41.38 16.04 -20.81
N ALA A 270 -40.90 17.20 -21.26
CA ALA A 270 -41.49 17.96 -22.35
C ALA A 270 -41.29 17.27 -23.73
N GLN A 271 -42.39 17.08 -24.47
CA GLN A 271 -42.38 16.43 -25.79
C GLN A 271 -41.82 17.32 -26.92
N LYS A 272 -42.01 18.64 -26.80
CA LYS A 272 -41.47 19.67 -27.71
C LYS A 272 -40.82 20.77 -26.88
N HIS A 273 -39.83 21.46 -27.45
CA HIS A 273 -39.17 22.62 -26.83
C HIS A 273 -38.64 22.41 -25.40
N GLY A 274 -38.09 21.22 -25.10
CA GLY A 274 -37.54 20.89 -23.79
C GLY A 274 -36.34 21.75 -23.34
N GLU A 275 -35.81 22.61 -24.21
CA GLU A 275 -34.83 23.65 -23.88
C GLU A 275 -35.42 24.88 -23.16
N ARG A 276 -36.75 25.02 -23.09
CA ARG A 276 -37.42 26.22 -22.53
C ARG A 276 -37.99 25.93 -21.15
N THR A 277 -37.90 26.90 -20.23
CA THR A 277 -38.53 26.81 -18.89
C THR A 277 -40.05 26.71 -18.97
N SER A 278 -40.68 27.41 -19.91
CA SER A 278 -42.14 27.39 -20.14
C SER A 278 -42.71 26.07 -20.66
N SER A 279 -41.86 25.08 -20.94
CA SER A 279 -42.28 23.72 -21.31
C SER A 279 -42.51 22.81 -20.09
N TYR A 280 -42.42 23.36 -18.88
CA TYR A 280 -42.46 22.64 -17.61
C TYR A 280 -43.30 23.40 -16.56
N PRO A 281 -43.88 22.71 -15.55
CA PRO A 281 -44.42 23.39 -14.37
C PRO A 281 -43.29 24.13 -13.62
N HIS A 282 -43.62 25.23 -12.93
CA HIS A 282 -42.61 25.96 -12.17
C HIS A 282 -42.16 25.13 -10.95
N TYR A 283 -40.86 25.14 -10.65
CA TYR A 283 -40.30 24.21 -9.67
C TYR A 283 -40.80 24.40 -8.23
N SER A 284 -41.36 25.58 -7.89
CA SER A 284 -42.04 25.83 -6.61
C SER A 284 -43.24 24.92 -6.38
N ASP A 285 -43.92 24.54 -7.46
CA ASP A 285 -45.27 23.98 -7.40
C ASP A 285 -45.22 22.45 -7.31
N VAL A 286 -44.05 21.87 -7.59
CA VAL A 286 -43.85 20.42 -7.78
C VAL A 286 -42.63 19.84 -7.04
N LEU A 287 -41.81 20.66 -6.36
CA LEU A 287 -40.63 20.20 -5.62
C LEU A 287 -40.50 20.88 -4.25
N ASN A 288 -40.40 20.08 -3.18
CA ASN A 288 -40.12 20.55 -1.84
C ASN A 288 -38.60 20.71 -1.64
N TYR A 289 -38.10 21.94 -1.71
CA TYR A 289 -36.71 22.27 -1.36
C TYR A 289 -36.56 22.87 0.06
N GLY A 290 -37.66 23.22 0.73
CA GLY A 290 -37.65 23.77 2.09
C GLY A 290 -36.63 24.89 2.29
N SER A 291 -35.72 24.72 3.26
CA SER A 291 -34.66 25.69 3.57
C SER A 291 -33.36 25.55 2.73
N ILE A 292 -33.37 24.80 1.63
CA ILE A 292 -32.21 24.68 0.73
C ILE A 292 -32.07 25.96 -0.11
N LYS A 293 -30.85 26.50 -0.21
CA LYS A 293 -30.53 27.69 -1.01
C LYS A 293 -29.97 27.29 -2.38
N PHE A 294 -30.25 28.12 -3.39
CA PHE A 294 -29.80 27.93 -4.77
C PHE A 294 -28.82 29.03 -5.18
N PRO A 295 -27.75 28.73 -5.97
CA PRO A 295 -27.41 27.44 -6.58
C PRO A 295 -27.12 26.32 -5.57
N ILE A 296 -27.58 25.10 -5.86
CA ILE A 296 -27.56 24.01 -4.86
C ILE A 296 -26.14 23.54 -4.56
N LYS A 297 -25.88 23.20 -3.31
CA LYS A 297 -24.64 22.53 -2.89
C LYS A 297 -24.78 21.02 -3.08
N ILE A 298 -23.72 20.36 -3.53
CA ILE A 298 -23.70 18.89 -3.73
C ILE A 298 -23.93 18.11 -2.41
N SER A 299 -23.68 18.72 -1.25
CA SER A 299 -24.08 18.20 0.06
C SER A 299 -25.60 18.05 0.22
N ASP A 300 -26.34 19.05 -0.24
CA ASP A 300 -27.74 19.30 0.10
C ASP A 300 -28.68 18.44 -0.76
N ILE A 301 -28.16 17.89 -1.86
CA ILE A 301 -28.84 16.92 -2.73
C ILE A 301 -29.40 15.75 -1.91
N LYS A 302 -28.72 15.28 -0.86
CA LYS A 302 -29.27 14.22 0.03
C LYS A 302 -30.52 14.65 0.80
N LYS A 303 -30.53 15.90 1.28
CA LYS A 303 -31.68 16.49 1.98
C LYS A 303 -32.85 16.66 0.99
N PHE A 304 -32.54 17.09 -0.23
CA PHE A 304 -33.51 17.18 -1.33
C PHE A 304 -34.06 15.81 -1.77
N GLU A 305 -33.21 14.78 -1.86
CA GLU A 305 -33.61 13.37 -2.10
C GLU A 305 -34.61 12.90 -1.03
N GLN A 306 -34.35 13.22 0.25
CA GLN A 306 -35.24 12.87 1.36
C GLN A 306 -36.56 13.66 1.32
N LEU A 307 -36.52 14.98 1.09
CA LEU A 307 -37.71 15.84 1.03
C LEU A 307 -38.69 15.49 -0.09
N ASN A 308 -38.22 14.84 -1.16
CA ASN A 308 -39.02 14.52 -2.37
C ASN A 308 -39.13 13.01 -2.64
N ASN A 309 -38.60 12.16 -1.75
CA ASN A 309 -38.48 10.71 -1.92
C ASN A 309 -37.84 10.27 -3.26
N LEU A 310 -36.75 10.95 -3.65
CA LEU A 310 -36.03 10.73 -4.92
C LEU A 310 -34.68 10.03 -4.71
N LYS A 311 -34.15 9.47 -5.80
CA LYS A 311 -32.74 9.12 -5.97
C LYS A 311 -32.15 10.02 -7.06
N ILE A 312 -30.99 10.63 -6.83
CA ILE A 312 -30.31 11.50 -7.80
C ILE A 312 -28.86 11.04 -7.97
N ASN A 313 -28.49 10.69 -9.20
CA ASN A 313 -27.11 10.43 -9.59
C ASN A 313 -26.56 11.65 -10.35
N LEU A 314 -25.34 12.06 -10.01
CA LEU A 314 -24.56 13.03 -10.78
C LEU A 314 -23.47 12.31 -11.58
N TYR A 315 -23.29 12.76 -12.81
CA TYR A 315 -22.18 12.40 -13.69
C TYR A 315 -21.43 13.68 -14.09
N CYS A 316 -20.13 13.61 -14.36
CA CYS A 316 -19.35 14.74 -14.83
C CYS A 316 -18.52 14.38 -16.06
N ILE A 317 -18.02 15.39 -16.77
CA ILE A 317 -17.12 15.20 -17.91
C ILE A 317 -15.66 15.20 -17.42
N LYS A 318 -14.93 14.11 -17.67
CA LYS A 318 -13.48 14.00 -17.46
C LYS A 318 -12.85 13.47 -18.74
N ASP A 319 -11.84 14.16 -19.27
CA ASP A 319 -11.04 13.72 -20.44
C ASP A 319 -11.91 13.31 -21.65
N LYS A 320 -12.92 14.15 -21.96
CA LYS A 320 -13.99 13.93 -22.98
C LYS A 320 -14.90 12.71 -22.74
N ASN A 321 -14.79 12.02 -21.62
CA ASN A 321 -15.67 10.92 -21.20
C ASN A 321 -16.64 11.37 -20.10
N VAL A 322 -17.77 10.68 -19.95
CA VAL A 322 -18.73 10.93 -18.86
C VAL A 322 -18.51 9.86 -17.80
N VAL A 323 -18.30 10.25 -16.54
CA VAL A 323 -18.04 9.35 -15.40
C VAL A 323 -18.98 9.62 -14.23
N PRO A 324 -19.28 8.64 -13.37
CA PRO A 324 -20.12 8.85 -12.18
C PRO A 324 -19.39 9.74 -11.18
N PHE A 325 -20.07 10.78 -10.71
CA PHE A 325 -19.51 11.86 -9.89
C PHE A 325 -20.05 11.83 -8.46
N LEU A 326 -21.35 11.53 -8.33
CA LEU A 326 -22.01 11.18 -7.08
C LEU A 326 -23.11 10.17 -7.40
N LEU A 327 -23.14 9.04 -6.71
CA LEU A 327 -24.24 8.08 -6.81
C LEU A 327 -25.13 8.19 -5.57
N SER A 328 -26.45 8.10 -5.79
CA SER A 328 -27.45 8.13 -4.72
C SER A 328 -27.18 7.06 -3.67
N LYS A 329 -27.57 7.37 -2.42
CA LYS A 329 -27.54 6.43 -1.29
C LYS A 329 -28.90 6.36 -0.59
N ASN A 330 -29.95 6.89 -1.23
CA ASN A 330 -31.32 6.78 -0.73
C ASN A 330 -31.88 5.38 -1.05
N LEU A 331 -31.59 4.43 -0.17
CA LEU A 331 -32.10 3.06 -0.24
C LEU A 331 -33.58 2.94 0.19
N VAL A 332 -34.20 4.03 0.67
CA VAL A 332 -35.59 4.05 1.17
C VAL A 332 -36.59 4.35 0.03
N SER A 333 -36.15 5.03 -1.02
CA SER A 333 -37.01 5.29 -2.19
C SER A 333 -37.08 4.08 -3.11
N ASN A 334 -38.29 3.69 -3.52
CA ASN A 334 -38.51 2.68 -4.55
C ASN A 334 -38.47 3.27 -5.99
N ARG A 335 -38.20 4.57 -6.16
CA ARG A 335 -38.14 5.22 -7.48
C ARG A 335 -36.84 4.91 -8.23
N GLU A 336 -36.90 4.99 -9.55
CA GLU A 336 -35.73 5.05 -10.45
C GLU A 336 -34.85 6.29 -10.15
N PRO A 337 -33.53 6.22 -10.40
CA PRO A 337 -32.63 7.35 -10.18
C PRO A 337 -32.69 8.38 -11.32
N ILE A 338 -32.89 9.64 -10.94
CA ILE A 338 -32.74 10.78 -11.84
C ILE A 338 -31.24 10.98 -12.11
N ASN A 339 -30.83 10.71 -13.35
CA ASN A 339 -29.44 10.86 -13.79
C ASN A 339 -29.19 12.28 -14.33
N LEU A 340 -28.31 13.04 -13.69
CA LEU A 340 -27.96 14.42 -14.07
C LEU A 340 -26.50 14.52 -14.54
N LEU A 341 -26.26 15.24 -15.63
CA LEU A 341 -24.92 15.62 -16.09
C LEU A 341 -24.56 17.00 -15.54
N VAL A 342 -23.42 17.04 -14.84
CA VAL A 342 -22.81 18.24 -14.26
C VAL A 342 -21.73 18.77 -15.21
N LEU A 343 -21.83 20.05 -15.54
CA LEU A 343 -20.89 20.79 -16.37
C LEU A 343 -20.22 21.89 -15.54
N SER A 344 -19.03 22.32 -15.94
CA SER A 344 -18.28 23.41 -15.28
C SER A 344 -17.66 24.36 -16.28
N CYS A 345 -17.89 25.66 -16.12
CA CYS A 345 -17.17 26.71 -16.85
C CYS A 345 -15.75 26.88 -16.31
N ASN A 346 -14.81 27.09 -17.23
CA ASN A 346 -13.40 27.43 -16.99
C ASN A 346 -13.00 28.51 -18.00
N ASP A 347 -13.65 29.67 -17.92
CA ASP A 347 -13.27 30.84 -18.72
C ASP A 347 -12.12 31.55 -17.99
N GLY A 348 -11.02 31.80 -18.70
CA GLY A 348 -9.66 31.83 -18.14
C GLY A 348 -9.30 32.95 -17.14
N GLU A 349 -10.20 33.91 -16.93
CA GLU A 349 -9.91 35.16 -16.21
C GLU A 349 -10.60 35.25 -14.83
N ILE A 350 -11.54 34.34 -14.52
CA ILE A 350 -12.33 34.41 -13.28
C ILE A 350 -11.96 33.26 -12.33
N ASN A 351 -11.47 33.61 -11.14
CA ASN A 351 -11.00 32.70 -10.09
C ASN A 351 -12.09 31.84 -9.39
N ASP A 352 -13.29 31.73 -9.96
CA ASP A 352 -14.41 30.94 -9.45
C ASP A 352 -14.92 29.99 -10.54
N THR A 353 -14.73 28.70 -10.33
CA THR A 353 -15.38 27.66 -11.14
C THR A 353 -16.86 27.55 -10.74
N TYR A 354 -17.73 27.22 -11.70
CA TYR A 354 -19.18 27.09 -11.49
C TYR A 354 -19.68 25.68 -11.81
N TYR A 355 -20.85 25.29 -11.27
CA TYR A 355 -21.56 24.05 -11.68
C TYR A 355 -22.91 24.33 -12.33
N HIS A 356 -23.16 23.67 -13.46
CA HIS A 356 -24.46 23.63 -14.15
C HIS A 356 -24.99 22.20 -14.20
N PHE A 357 -26.31 22.03 -14.09
CA PHE A 357 -26.99 20.74 -14.05
C PHE A 357 -27.91 20.58 -15.26
N THR A 358 -27.85 19.40 -15.88
CA THR A 358 -28.65 19.04 -17.06
C THR A 358 -29.16 17.61 -16.92
N TRP A 359 -30.36 17.29 -17.41
CA TRP A 359 -30.94 15.96 -17.24
C TRP A 359 -30.50 14.99 -18.32
N ILE A 360 -29.98 13.83 -17.95
CA ILE A 360 -29.65 12.74 -18.88
C ILE A 360 -30.93 11.93 -19.15
N LYS A 361 -31.74 12.43 -20.10
CA LYS A 361 -33.00 11.75 -20.50
C LYS A 361 -32.80 10.37 -21.13
N ASN A 362 -31.60 10.08 -21.65
CA ASN A 362 -31.33 8.78 -22.27
C ASN A 362 -29.86 8.38 -22.08
N MET A 363 -29.57 7.61 -21.03
CA MET A 363 -28.24 7.02 -20.77
C MET A 363 -27.75 6.21 -21.98
N SER A 364 -28.63 5.44 -22.62
CA SER A 364 -28.29 4.64 -23.81
C SER A 364 -27.72 5.52 -24.92
N ALA A 365 -28.40 6.61 -25.29
CA ALA A 365 -27.95 7.56 -26.31
C ALA A 365 -26.68 8.33 -25.87
N LEU A 366 -26.55 8.64 -24.58
CA LEU A 366 -25.36 9.34 -24.04
C LEU A 366 -24.08 8.51 -24.22
N PHE A 367 -24.17 7.18 -24.10
CA PHE A 367 -23.01 6.29 -24.22
C PHE A 367 -22.94 5.54 -25.57
N SER A 368 -24.00 5.50 -26.38
CA SER A 368 -24.06 4.73 -27.66
C SER A 368 -22.85 4.96 -28.57
N LYS A 369 -22.56 6.21 -28.94
CA LYS A 369 -21.41 6.59 -29.80
C LYS A 369 -20.03 6.33 -29.17
N GLN A 370 -19.97 5.99 -27.88
CA GLN A 370 -18.74 5.56 -27.18
C GLN A 370 -18.64 4.03 -27.04
N LEU A 371 -19.68 3.27 -27.43
CA LEU A 371 -19.78 1.82 -27.16
C LEU A 371 -19.97 0.94 -28.41
N SER A 372 -20.53 1.42 -29.52
CA SER A 372 -20.54 0.70 -30.82
C SER A 372 -21.06 1.55 -31.98
N LYS A 373 -20.87 1.06 -33.22
CA LYS A 373 -21.50 1.64 -34.44
C LYS A 373 -22.98 1.23 -34.66
N HIS A 374 -23.49 0.20 -33.97
CA HIS A 374 -24.84 -0.35 -34.19
C HIS A 374 -25.95 0.34 -33.38
N SER A 375 -27.18 0.28 -33.90
CA SER A 375 -28.36 1.07 -33.49
C SER A 375 -29.29 0.44 -32.43
N ARG A 376 -28.96 -0.73 -31.88
CA ARG A 376 -29.80 -1.39 -30.86
C ARG A 376 -29.75 -0.66 -29.51
N LYS A 377 -30.89 -0.61 -28.79
CA LYS A 377 -31.00 -0.05 -27.43
C LYS A 377 -30.07 -0.82 -26.46
N LYS A 378 -29.22 -0.10 -25.74
CA LYS A 378 -28.30 -0.64 -24.72
C LYS A 378 -28.77 -0.31 -23.31
N PHE A 379 -28.72 -1.28 -22.40
CA PHE A 379 -29.03 -1.09 -20.98
C PHE A 379 -27.72 -0.75 -20.25
N ILE A 380 -27.65 0.39 -19.52
CA ILE A 380 -26.40 0.90 -18.95
C ILE A 380 -26.44 0.79 -17.42
N CYS A 381 -25.42 0.18 -16.81
CA CYS A 381 -25.29 0.17 -15.35
C CYS A 381 -24.92 1.56 -14.84
N ASN A 382 -25.84 2.19 -14.09
CA ASN A 382 -25.65 3.54 -13.52
C ASN A 382 -24.37 3.69 -12.67
N ARG A 383 -23.81 2.58 -12.14
CA ARG A 383 -22.64 2.56 -11.25
C ARG A 383 -21.31 2.38 -11.97
N CYS A 384 -21.18 1.36 -12.82
CA CYS A 384 -19.90 1.01 -13.48
C CYS A 384 -19.80 1.53 -14.92
N LEU A 385 -20.91 1.97 -15.52
CA LEU A 385 -21.09 2.43 -16.90
C LEU A 385 -20.87 1.37 -18.01
N ASN A 386 -20.73 0.09 -17.65
CA ASN A 386 -20.82 -1.00 -18.63
C ASN A 386 -22.25 -1.24 -19.11
N HIS A 387 -22.38 -1.98 -20.21
CA HIS A 387 -23.62 -2.06 -20.98
C HIS A 387 -24.03 -3.49 -21.33
N PHE A 388 -25.34 -3.71 -21.39
CA PHE A 388 -25.97 -5.02 -21.52
C PHE A 388 -27.00 -5.03 -22.65
N SER A 389 -27.25 -6.22 -23.20
CA SER A 389 -28.20 -6.48 -24.29
C SER A 389 -29.66 -6.45 -23.84
N SER A 390 -29.94 -6.79 -22.59
CA SER A 390 -31.28 -6.81 -21.98
C SER A 390 -31.26 -6.21 -20.56
N ASN A 391 -32.44 -5.91 -20.01
CA ASN A 391 -32.54 -5.50 -18.60
C ASN A 391 -32.23 -6.67 -17.65
N ALA A 392 -32.54 -7.91 -18.01
CA ALA A 392 -32.30 -9.08 -17.15
C ALA A 392 -30.80 -9.31 -16.86
N TYR A 393 -29.94 -9.12 -17.88
CA TYR A 393 -28.49 -9.13 -17.67
C TYR A 393 -28.02 -7.96 -16.78
N LEU A 394 -28.62 -6.77 -16.92
CA LEU A 394 -28.32 -5.63 -16.05
C LEU A 394 -28.72 -5.90 -14.58
N GLU A 395 -29.88 -6.50 -14.32
CA GLU A 395 -30.28 -6.89 -12.95
C GLU A 395 -29.32 -7.94 -12.37
N LYS A 396 -28.97 -9.00 -13.13
CA LYS A 396 -27.98 -10.01 -12.72
C LYS A 396 -26.64 -9.34 -12.36
N HIS A 397 -26.13 -8.49 -13.25
CA HIS A 397 -24.91 -7.71 -13.03
C HIS A 397 -24.96 -6.84 -11.77
N MET A 398 -26.10 -6.18 -11.51
CA MET A 398 -26.24 -5.27 -10.36
C MET A 398 -26.08 -5.97 -9.01
N THR A 399 -26.37 -7.28 -8.90
CA THR A 399 -26.14 -8.04 -7.65
C THR A 399 -24.67 -7.93 -7.19
N HIS A 400 -23.72 -8.36 -8.03
CA HIS A 400 -22.28 -8.34 -7.72
C HIS A 400 -21.66 -6.95 -7.87
N CYS A 401 -22.11 -6.16 -8.85
CA CYS A 401 -21.58 -4.82 -9.08
C CYS A 401 -21.87 -3.85 -7.92
N ASN A 402 -22.96 -4.05 -7.18
CA ASN A 402 -23.28 -3.21 -6.02
C ASN A 402 -22.34 -3.46 -4.81
N GLU A 403 -21.77 -4.66 -4.69
CA GLU A 403 -20.80 -5.01 -3.64
C GLU A 403 -19.37 -4.57 -3.99
N ILE A 404 -18.90 -4.94 -5.18
CA ILE A 404 -17.49 -4.85 -5.57
C ILE A 404 -17.14 -3.45 -6.12
N ASN A 405 -17.94 -2.93 -7.05
CA ASN A 405 -17.63 -1.70 -7.76
C ASN A 405 -18.13 -0.45 -7.01
N LYS A 406 -17.40 0.67 -7.15
CA LYS A 406 -17.67 1.91 -6.40
C LYS A 406 -17.68 3.18 -7.27
N CYS A 407 -17.35 3.03 -8.55
CA CYS A 407 -17.18 4.09 -9.55
C CYS A 407 -17.13 3.48 -10.97
N SER A 408 -16.85 4.30 -12.00
CA SER A 408 -16.70 3.82 -13.39
C SER A 408 -15.70 2.67 -13.47
N THR A 409 -16.03 1.61 -14.22
CA THR A 409 -15.16 0.45 -14.39
C THR A 409 -14.92 0.23 -15.88
N LYS A 410 -13.81 0.77 -16.38
CA LYS A 410 -13.42 0.72 -17.78
C LYS A 410 -12.74 -0.61 -18.08
N LEU A 411 -13.09 -1.21 -19.21
CA LEU A 411 -12.49 -2.43 -19.74
C LEU A 411 -11.63 -2.12 -20.97
N PRO A 412 -10.75 -3.06 -21.37
CA PRO A 412 -10.13 -3.07 -22.70
C PRO A 412 -11.18 -3.18 -23.82
N ASN A 413 -10.74 -2.95 -25.05
CA ASN A 413 -11.52 -3.14 -26.27
C ASN A 413 -10.68 -3.87 -27.33
N GLU A 414 -11.25 -4.19 -28.48
CA GLU A 414 -10.54 -4.92 -29.55
C GLU A 414 -9.19 -4.31 -29.98
N THR A 415 -9.00 -2.99 -29.82
CA THR A 415 -7.73 -2.32 -30.16
C THR A 415 -6.65 -2.42 -29.08
N ASN A 416 -6.99 -2.81 -27.84
CA ASN A 416 -6.04 -2.87 -26.73
C ASN A 416 -6.25 -4.04 -25.75
N LYS A 417 -7.06 -5.04 -26.10
CA LYS A 417 -7.27 -6.25 -25.30
C LYS A 417 -6.03 -7.13 -25.17
N TYR A 418 -5.12 -7.12 -26.15
CA TYR A 418 -3.89 -7.91 -26.10
C TYR A 418 -2.78 -7.23 -25.28
N LEU A 419 -2.40 -7.90 -24.19
CA LEU A 419 -1.24 -7.63 -23.36
C LEU A 419 -0.06 -8.52 -23.82
N GLU A 420 0.99 -7.87 -24.27
CA GLU A 420 2.21 -8.44 -24.86
C GLU A 420 3.38 -7.47 -24.55
N PHE A 421 4.64 -7.89 -24.74
CA PHE A 421 5.78 -7.01 -24.47
C PHE A 421 5.87 -5.84 -25.48
N LYS A 422 5.99 -4.61 -24.96
CA LYS A 422 6.02 -3.36 -25.77
C LYS A 422 7.17 -2.41 -25.42
N HIS A 423 7.90 -2.65 -24.33
CA HIS A 423 8.92 -1.72 -23.84
C HIS A 423 10.31 -2.03 -24.40
N PHE A 424 10.45 -2.07 -25.72
CA PHE A 424 11.69 -2.44 -26.38
C PHE A 424 12.87 -1.50 -26.09
N SER A 425 12.63 -0.22 -25.77
CA SER A 425 13.69 0.71 -25.31
C SER A 425 14.12 0.49 -23.85
N TYR A 426 13.48 -0.41 -23.09
CA TYR A 426 13.98 -0.83 -21.76
C TYR A 426 15.12 -1.86 -21.85
N GLN A 427 15.52 -2.24 -23.06
CA GLN A 427 16.71 -3.03 -23.35
C GLN A 427 17.99 -2.16 -23.37
N GLU A 428 17.84 -0.83 -23.53
CA GLU A 428 18.93 0.15 -23.43
C GLU A 428 19.45 0.24 -21.99
N LYS A 429 20.79 0.27 -21.81
CA LYS A 429 21.38 0.67 -20.53
C LYS A 429 21.16 2.18 -20.32
N VAL A 430 20.50 2.57 -19.23
CA VAL A 430 20.26 3.99 -18.89
C VAL A 430 21.61 4.72 -18.72
N PRO A 431 21.87 5.83 -19.43
CA PRO A 431 23.21 6.44 -19.49
C PRO A 431 23.63 7.15 -18.19
N PHE A 432 22.67 7.70 -17.44
CA PHE A 432 22.91 8.50 -16.24
C PHE A 432 22.13 7.93 -15.06
N VAL A 433 22.78 7.70 -13.93
CA VAL A 433 22.14 7.32 -12.66
C VAL A 433 22.85 7.93 -11.46
N LEU A 434 22.08 8.45 -10.51
CA LEU A 434 22.57 8.91 -9.22
C LEU A 434 22.31 7.80 -8.20
N TYR A 435 23.32 7.36 -7.47
CA TYR A 435 23.20 6.57 -6.25
C TYR A 435 23.30 7.53 -5.06
N ALA A 436 22.49 7.39 -4.00
CA ALA A 436 22.49 8.34 -2.88
C ALA A 436 21.99 7.74 -1.57
N ASP A 437 22.39 8.34 -0.44
CA ASP A 437 21.98 7.97 0.92
C ASP A 437 22.09 9.16 1.91
N LEU A 438 21.47 9.06 3.09
CA LEU A 438 21.35 10.13 4.09
C LEU A 438 21.69 9.66 5.52
N GLU A 439 22.53 10.40 6.23
CA GLU A 439 22.77 10.16 7.67
C GLU A 439 22.08 11.15 8.59
N SER A 440 21.71 10.70 9.80
CA SER A 440 20.81 11.43 10.71
C SER A 440 21.17 11.37 12.20
N ILE A 441 21.15 12.53 12.85
CA ILE A 441 21.26 12.70 14.31
C ILE A 441 19.97 12.19 14.97
N LEU A 442 20.10 11.44 16.06
CA LEU A 442 18.98 10.87 16.80
C LEU A 442 18.63 11.69 18.05
N GLU A 443 17.94 12.83 17.87
CA GLU A 443 17.48 13.68 18.99
C GLU A 443 16.63 12.87 19.99
N LYS A 444 17.19 12.57 21.17
CA LYS A 444 16.48 11.85 22.25
C LYS A 444 15.26 12.66 22.71
N CYS A 445 14.08 12.05 22.64
CA CYS A 445 12.81 12.68 22.99
C CYS A 445 12.49 12.52 24.48
N LEU A 446 12.09 13.62 25.14
CA LEU A 446 11.71 13.59 26.56
C LEU A 446 10.25 13.10 26.70
N ASP A 447 10.09 12.01 27.45
CA ASP A 447 8.91 11.13 27.38
C ASP A 447 7.60 11.69 28.00
N ASN A 448 6.47 11.13 27.55
CA ASN A 448 5.14 11.21 28.18
C ASN A 448 4.76 9.78 28.59
N GLU A 449 4.93 9.46 29.87
CA GLU A 449 5.03 8.09 30.41
C GLU A 449 3.76 7.19 30.25
N ASN A 450 2.63 7.74 29.78
CA ASN A 450 1.30 7.09 29.80
C ASN A 450 0.93 6.23 28.56
N ASN A 451 1.77 6.15 27.52
CA ASN A 451 1.40 5.47 26.27
C ASN A 451 2.04 4.08 26.08
N ASN A 452 1.27 3.11 25.56
CA ASN A 452 1.74 1.83 25.01
C ASN A 452 2.76 2.00 23.85
N THR A 453 2.70 3.12 23.12
CA THR A 453 3.68 3.50 22.08
C THR A 453 4.36 4.80 22.47
N ARG A 454 5.69 4.77 22.59
CA ARG A 454 6.52 5.91 23.00
C ARG A 454 7.40 6.39 21.85
N LEU A 455 7.70 7.68 21.81
CA LEU A 455 8.62 8.27 20.86
C LEU A 455 9.99 8.40 21.54
N CYS A 456 10.91 7.49 21.23
CA CYS A 456 12.25 7.47 21.83
C CYS A 456 13.17 8.53 21.20
N GLU A 457 13.20 8.61 19.87
CA GLU A 457 14.08 9.51 19.12
C GLU A 457 13.34 10.27 18.02
N LYS A 458 13.95 11.38 17.59
CA LYS A 458 13.61 12.12 16.36
C LYS A 458 14.86 12.17 15.48
N HIS A 459 14.76 11.58 14.30
CA HIS A 459 15.81 11.61 13.28
C HIS A 459 15.89 13.02 12.65
N VAL A 460 17.11 13.53 12.47
CA VAL A 460 17.41 14.82 11.81
C VAL A 460 18.57 14.63 10.84
N PRO A 461 18.37 14.75 9.51
CA PRO A 461 19.47 14.63 8.56
C PRO A 461 20.57 15.66 8.81
N PHE A 462 21.83 15.25 8.71
CA PHE A 462 22.99 16.12 8.85
C PHE A 462 24.02 15.98 7.71
N SER A 463 24.13 14.80 7.09
CA SER A 463 24.99 14.56 5.93
C SER A 463 24.22 13.85 4.81
N ILE A 464 24.63 14.11 3.57
CA ILE A 464 24.15 13.49 2.34
C ILE A 464 25.37 13.12 1.49
N ALA A 465 25.41 11.89 1.01
CA ALA A 465 26.34 11.51 -0.05
C ALA A 465 25.57 10.93 -1.23
N TYR A 466 26.25 10.97 -2.36
CA TYR A 466 25.73 10.46 -3.63
C TYR A 466 26.94 10.06 -4.50
N TYR A 467 26.70 9.29 -5.56
CA TYR A 467 27.66 9.00 -6.61
C TYR A 467 26.93 9.01 -7.96
N LEU A 468 27.36 9.88 -8.87
CA LEU A 468 26.80 9.96 -10.23
C LEU A 468 27.51 8.90 -11.08
N LYS A 469 26.85 7.77 -11.36
CA LYS A 469 27.32 6.90 -12.44
C LYS A 469 26.80 7.40 -13.78
N CYS A 470 27.62 8.25 -14.37
CA CYS A 470 27.51 8.76 -15.73
C CYS A 470 28.78 8.35 -16.49
N SER A 471 28.91 8.83 -17.73
CA SER A 471 30.19 8.93 -18.44
C SER A 471 30.65 10.40 -18.37
N GLY A 472 31.10 10.82 -17.18
CA GLY A 472 31.32 12.21 -16.72
C GLY A 472 30.85 12.39 -15.26
N ASP A 473 31.63 13.01 -14.37
CA ASP A 473 31.50 13.01 -12.89
C ASP A 473 31.91 14.43 -12.36
N ASP A 474 31.60 15.02 -11.19
CA ASP A 474 31.05 14.62 -9.86
C ASP A 474 30.18 15.79 -9.26
N CYS A 475 30.11 16.05 -7.93
CA CYS A 475 29.25 17.08 -7.27
C CYS A 475 29.98 17.90 -6.13
N ILE A 476 29.51 18.24 -4.91
CA ILE A 476 28.38 17.85 -4.01
C ILE A 476 27.34 18.97 -3.76
N GLN A 477 27.67 20.14 -3.19
CA GLN A 477 26.65 21.03 -2.58
C GLN A 477 25.66 21.65 -3.59
N TRP A 478 26.18 22.24 -4.67
CA TRP A 478 25.89 21.85 -6.05
C TRP A 478 24.49 21.20 -6.28
N PHE A 479 24.28 19.96 -5.84
CA PHE A 479 23.17 19.03 -6.11
C PHE A 479 21.72 19.54 -6.14
N VAL A 480 21.30 20.64 -5.51
CA VAL A 480 19.94 21.19 -5.76
C VAL A 480 19.93 22.12 -6.97
N LYS A 481 20.91 23.03 -7.04
CA LYS A 481 21.23 23.84 -8.23
C LYS A 481 21.64 22.96 -9.40
N GLU A 482 22.16 21.76 -9.14
CA GLU A 482 22.70 20.84 -10.14
C GLU A 482 21.92 19.53 -10.31
N LEU A 483 20.85 19.28 -9.56
CA LEU A 483 19.72 18.57 -10.15
C LEU A 483 19.09 19.47 -11.24
N GLN A 484 19.11 20.80 -11.08
CA GLN A 484 18.71 21.74 -12.12
C GLN A 484 19.78 21.88 -13.23
N ASP A 485 21.06 22.01 -12.91
CA ASP A 485 22.14 22.16 -13.90
C ASP A 485 22.58 20.82 -14.54
N ILE A 486 22.56 19.64 -13.87
CA ILE A 486 22.52 18.34 -14.58
C ILE A 486 21.27 18.27 -15.46
N ALA A 487 20.10 18.75 -15.03
CA ALA A 487 18.95 18.78 -15.92
C ALA A 487 19.13 19.73 -17.12
N ASN A 488 19.90 20.82 -16.97
CA ASN A 488 20.25 21.73 -18.06
C ASN A 488 21.26 21.06 -19.01
N TRP A 489 22.41 20.60 -18.50
CA TRP A 489 23.48 19.88 -19.21
C TRP A 489 22.98 18.60 -19.90
N ALA A 490 22.20 17.77 -19.20
CA ALA A 490 21.60 16.59 -19.80
C ALA A 490 20.53 16.98 -20.83
N ASN A 491 19.80 18.09 -20.66
CA ASN A 491 18.90 18.60 -21.68
C ASN A 491 19.66 19.19 -22.89
N GLU A 492 20.85 19.77 -22.73
CA GLU A 492 21.73 20.15 -23.85
C GLU A 492 22.18 18.92 -24.63
N ILE A 493 22.65 17.88 -23.93
CA ILE A 493 23.00 16.57 -24.53
C ILE A 493 21.79 15.94 -25.22
N PHE A 494 20.62 15.86 -24.57
CA PHE A 494 19.40 15.27 -25.13
C PHE A 494 18.78 16.11 -26.27
N SER A 495 19.03 17.42 -26.32
CA SER A 495 18.57 18.28 -27.42
C SER A 495 19.54 18.28 -28.61
N THR A 496 20.80 17.93 -28.38
CA THR A 496 21.83 17.82 -29.42
C THR A 496 21.73 16.44 -30.08
N VAL A 497 20.81 16.30 -31.05
CA VAL A 497 20.68 15.08 -31.85
C VAL A 497 21.93 14.87 -32.69
N VAL A 498 22.80 13.94 -32.27
CA VAL A 498 24.01 13.59 -33.03
C VAL A 498 23.59 12.86 -34.31
N PRO A 499 23.95 13.37 -35.51
CA PRO A 499 23.63 12.68 -36.76
C PRO A 499 24.25 11.27 -36.81
N MET A 500 23.57 10.35 -37.49
CA MET A 500 24.09 9.00 -37.67
C MET A 500 25.47 9.01 -38.35
N GLU A 501 26.44 8.31 -37.77
CA GLU A 501 27.77 8.11 -38.35
C GLU A 501 27.65 7.41 -39.72
N PRO A 502 28.53 7.72 -40.70
CA PRO A 502 28.60 6.96 -41.95
C PRO A 502 28.91 5.48 -41.65
N LEU A 503 28.02 4.58 -42.08
CA LEU A 503 28.19 3.14 -41.86
C LEU A 503 29.49 2.65 -42.53
N SER A 504 30.25 1.81 -41.82
CA SER A 504 31.33 1.04 -42.44
C SER A 504 30.77 0.06 -43.48
N LYS A 505 31.63 -0.47 -44.36
CA LYS A 505 31.22 -1.51 -45.34
C LYS A 505 30.57 -2.71 -44.65
N GLU A 506 31.20 -3.21 -43.60
CA GLU A 506 30.70 -4.28 -42.74
C GLU A 506 29.34 -3.94 -42.11
N GLN A 507 29.14 -2.70 -41.62
CA GLN A 507 27.85 -2.27 -41.08
C GLN A 507 26.75 -2.16 -42.14
N MET A 508 27.11 -1.76 -43.37
CA MET A 508 26.20 -1.69 -44.51
C MET A 508 25.80 -3.10 -44.98
N GLU A 509 26.76 -4.02 -45.11
CA GLU A 509 26.54 -5.44 -45.42
C GLU A 509 25.68 -6.11 -44.33
N ASN A 510 25.93 -5.83 -43.05
CA ASN A 510 25.07 -6.27 -41.95
C ASN A 510 23.65 -5.69 -42.04
N PHE A 511 23.48 -4.42 -42.41
CA PHE A 511 22.17 -3.80 -42.60
C PHE A 511 21.39 -4.44 -43.77
N GLU A 512 22.06 -4.67 -44.90
CA GLU A 512 21.46 -5.26 -46.10
C GLU A 512 21.08 -6.72 -45.88
N ASN A 513 21.97 -7.53 -45.30
CA ASN A 513 21.73 -8.94 -44.98
C ASN A 513 20.84 -9.17 -43.75
N ALA A 514 20.52 -8.15 -42.95
CA ALA A 514 19.66 -8.30 -41.78
C ALA A 514 18.24 -8.79 -42.17
N THR A 515 17.93 -10.04 -41.81
CA THR A 515 16.61 -10.69 -41.93
C THR A 515 15.73 -10.51 -40.70
N VAL A 516 16.27 -10.01 -39.59
CA VAL A 516 15.58 -9.82 -38.30
C VAL A 516 15.77 -8.40 -37.78
N CYS A 517 14.70 -7.76 -37.32
CA CYS A 517 14.75 -6.45 -36.65
C CYS A 517 15.29 -6.58 -35.23
N HIS A 518 16.46 -6.00 -34.94
CA HIS A 518 17.12 -6.13 -33.63
C HIS A 518 16.31 -5.57 -32.44
N ILE A 519 15.45 -4.57 -32.67
CA ILE A 519 14.63 -3.96 -31.61
C ILE A 519 13.62 -4.97 -31.04
N CYS A 520 12.96 -5.73 -31.92
CA CYS A 520 11.83 -6.58 -31.54
C CYS A 520 12.06 -8.09 -31.78
N ASN A 521 13.20 -8.47 -32.35
CA ASN A 521 13.63 -9.84 -32.65
C ASN A 521 12.61 -10.64 -33.49
N LYS A 522 11.96 -9.98 -34.46
CA LYS A 522 11.07 -10.58 -35.47
C LYS A 522 11.69 -10.47 -36.86
N GLN A 523 11.41 -11.44 -37.72
CA GLN A 523 11.79 -11.41 -39.13
C GLN A 523 11.08 -10.29 -39.88
N PHE A 524 11.81 -9.58 -40.74
CA PHE A 524 11.22 -8.62 -41.69
C PHE A 524 10.32 -9.37 -42.68
N GLN A 525 9.08 -8.91 -42.85
CA GLN A 525 8.19 -9.36 -43.93
C GLN A 525 8.47 -8.58 -45.23
N PRO A 526 8.01 -9.03 -46.41
CA PRO A 526 8.23 -8.32 -47.67
C PRO A 526 7.70 -6.86 -47.67
N ASP A 527 6.65 -6.59 -46.89
CA ASP A 527 6.03 -5.27 -46.77
C ASP A 527 6.68 -4.39 -45.67
N ASP A 528 7.63 -4.90 -44.88
CA ASP A 528 8.23 -4.18 -43.76
C ASP A 528 9.32 -3.18 -44.22
N ILE A 529 9.10 -1.90 -43.93
CA ILE A 529 10.09 -0.85 -44.17
C ILE A 529 11.27 -1.00 -43.19
N LYS A 530 12.36 -1.60 -43.68
CA LYS A 530 13.65 -1.76 -42.99
C LYS A 530 14.43 -0.43 -42.95
N VAL A 531 14.67 0.10 -41.75
CA VAL A 531 15.38 1.36 -41.49
C VAL A 531 16.64 1.15 -40.66
N ARG A 532 17.59 2.09 -40.77
CA ARG A 532 18.84 2.09 -39.98
C ARG A 532 18.58 2.73 -38.62
N ASP A 533 18.82 1.98 -37.55
CA ASP A 533 18.75 2.50 -36.18
C ASP A 533 20.13 2.97 -35.69
N HIS A 534 20.16 4.04 -34.91
CA HIS A 534 21.40 4.58 -34.36
C HIS A 534 21.15 5.25 -33.00
N CYS A 535 22.20 5.34 -32.19
CA CYS A 535 22.15 6.03 -30.92
C CYS A 535 22.24 7.55 -31.12
N HIS A 536 21.15 8.29 -30.83
CA HIS A 536 21.10 9.75 -30.97
C HIS A 536 22.11 10.50 -30.08
N LEU A 537 22.66 9.84 -29.04
CA LEU A 537 23.68 10.39 -28.15
C LEU A 537 25.12 10.18 -28.66
N THR A 538 25.34 9.25 -29.59
CA THR A 538 26.70 8.86 -30.02
C THR A 538 26.87 8.71 -31.53
N GLY A 539 25.84 8.98 -32.35
CA GLY A 539 25.82 8.79 -33.81
C GLY A 539 25.88 7.33 -34.30
N LYS A 540 26.50 6.43 -33.52
CA LYS A 540 26.76 5.02 -33.85
C LYS A 540 25.52 4.26 -34.28
N PHE A 541 25.62 3.62 -35.44
CA PHE A 541 24.67 2.64 -35.95
C PHE A 541 24.52 1.47 -34.97
N ARG A 542 23.27 1.10 -34.63
CA ARG A 542 22.92 -0.03 -33.75
C ARG A 542 22.70 -1.29 -34.60
N ASN A 543 21.64 -1.30 -35.41
CA ASN A 543 21.38 -2.33 -36.43
C ASN A 543 20.18 -1.94 -37.33
N ALA A 544 19.75 -2.85 -38.21
CA ALA A 544 18.49 -2.74 -38.93
C ALA A 544 17.26 -2.87 -38.00
N SER A 545 16.21 -2.08 -38.24
CA SER A 545 14.95 -2.18 -37.51
C SER A 545 13.72 -1.93 -38.40
N HIS A 546 12.52 -2.32 -37.97
CA HIS A 546 11.28 -1.88 -38.60
C HIS A 546 11.10 -0.38 -38.35
N GLN A 547 10.62 0.38 -39.34
CA GLN A 547 10.28 1.81 -39.18
C GLN A 547 9.39 2.06 -37.96
N ASN A 548 8.35 1.23 -37.76
CA ASN A 548 7.47 1.31 -36.59
C ASN A 548 8.15 0.96 -35.26
N CYS A 549 9.21 0.14 -35.27
CA CYS A 549 10.00 -0.12 -34.05
C CYS A 549 10.85 1.11 -33.71
N ASN A 550 11.61 1.64 -34.67
CA ASN A 550 12.44 2.84 -34.52
C ASN A 550 11.62 4.06 -34.03
N LEU A 551 10.48 4.37 -34.68
CA LEU A 551 9.62 5.50 -34.30
C LEU A 551 9.03 5.41 -32.88
N ASN A 552 8.94 4.22 -32.30
CA ASN A 552 8.52 3.99 -30.92
C ASN A 552 9.71 3.86 -29.94
N TYR A 553 10.94 3.73 -30.45
CA TYR A 553 12.18 3.62 -29.68
C TYR A 553 12.69 4.99 -29.23
N LYS A 554 11.83 5.74 -28.54
CA LYS A 554 12.14 7.09 -28.08
C LYS A 554 12.92 7.07 -26.78
N ASP A 555 14.03 7.80 -26.77
CA ASP A 555 14.80 8.10 -25.58
C ASP A 555 13.92 8.79 -24.53
N LYS A 556 14.13 8.44 -23.26
CA LYS A 556 13.38 8.99 -22.14
C LYS A 556 14.35 9.77 -21.27
N HIS A 557 14.13 11.08 -21.18
CA HIS A 557 14.93 12.03 -20.38
C HIS A 557 14.65 11.86 -18.88
N ILE A 558 14.84 10.63 -18.38
CA ILE A 558 14.57 10.22 -17.01
C ILE A 558 15.89 9.84 -16.36
N ILE A 559 16.29 10.59 -15.34
CA ILE A 559 17.49 10.30 -14.55
C ILE A 559 17.02 9.59 -13.27
N PRO A 560 17.37 8.30 -13.07
CA PRO A 560 17.07 7.59 -11.84
C PRO A 560 17.95 8.07 -10.69
N VAL A 561 17.36 8.16 -9.50
CA VAL A 561 18.04 8.47 -8.23
C VAL A 561 17.77 7.32 -7.28
N VAL A 562 18.77 6.46 -7.07
CA VAL A 562 18.66 5.18 -6.37
C VAL A 562 19.11 5.35 -4.91
N PHE A 563 18.15 5.20 -4.00
CA PHE A 563 18.35 5.13 -2.56
C PHE A 563 18.09 3.70 -2.07
N HIS A 564 18.62 3.32 -0.89
CA HIS A 564 18.35 2.01 -0.29
C HIS A 564 17.28 2.12 0.82
N ASN A 565 16.11 1.49 0.63
CA ASN A 565 14.95 1.61 1.55
C ASN A 565 14.33 3.03 1.62
N LEU A 566 14.45 3.80 0.53
CA LEU A 566 13.75 5.08 0.26
C LEU A 566 12.28 5.11 0.74
N SER A 567 11.53 4.02 0.49
CA SER A 567 10.11 3.91 0.87
C SER A 567 9.87 3.81 2.38
N GLY A 568 10.91 3.58 3.17
CA GLY A 568 10.87 3.42 4.62
C GLY A 568 11.44 4.62 5.39
N TYR A 569 12.30 5.42 4.76
CA TYR A 569 13.06 6.45 5.45
C TYR A 569 13.18 7.75 4.63
N ASP A 570 14.07 7.79 3.65
CA ASP A 570 14.63 9.01 3.03
C ASP A 570 13.60 9.88 2.32
N SER A 571 12.58 9.23 1.74
CA SER A 571 11.50 9.91 1.04
C SER A 571 10.74 10.91 1.90
N HIS A 572 10.79 10.79 3.23
CA HIS A 572 10.18 11.73 4.16
C HIS A 572 10.95 13.05 4.28
N PHE A 573 12.28 13.03 4.16
CA PHE A 573 13.11 14.23 4.25
C PHE A 573 13.14 14.98 2.90
N ILE A 574 13.40 14.25 1.82
CA ILE A 574 13.73 14.82 0.51
C ILE A 574 12.51 15.46 -0.17
N ILE A 575 11.32 14.85 -0.01
CA ILE A 575 10.14 15.20 -0.83
C ILE A 575 9.57 16.61 -0.56
N ARG A 576 9.84 17.17 0.64
CA ARG A 576 9.46 18.54 1.01
C ARG A 576 10.30 19.55 0.23
N GLU A 577 11.62 19.41 0.29
CA GLU A 577 12.54 20.37 -0.33
C GLU A 577 12.44 20.34 -1.86
N LEU A 578 12.24 19.16 -2.47
CA LEU A 578 11.95 19.06 -3.91
C LEU A 578 10.60 19.67 -4.34
N ALA A 579 9.65 19.80 -3.41
CA ALA A 579 8.33 20.38 -3.68
C ALA A 579 8.33 21.92 -3.58
N LEU A 580 9.23 22.48 -2.76
CA LEU A 580 9.30 23.91 -2.47
C LEU A 580 10.41 24.62 -3.27
N ASN A 581 11.58 24.01 -3.42
CA ASN A 581 12.79 24.71 -3.87
C ASN A 581 13.11 24.51 -5.37
N ILE A 582 12.63 23.43 -5.99
CA ILE A 582 12.73 23.20 -7.45
C ILE A 582 11.35 23.45 -8.07
N PRO A 583 11.21 24.24 -9.17
CA PRO A 583 9.94 24.38 -9.88
C PRO A 583 9.49 23.10 -10.62
N GLY A 584 8.22 23.02 -11.05
CA GLY A 584 7.67 21.86 -11.79
C GLY A 584 6.99 20.75 -10.96
N GLU A 585 6.29 19.82 -11.63
CA GLU A 585 5.38 18.84 -11.01
C GLU A 585 6.11 17.68 -10.29
N ILE A 586 5.61 17.30 -9.10
CA ILE A 586 5.92 16.03 -8.43
C ILE A 586 4.78 15.02 -8.68
N SER A 587 5.11 13.96 -9.40
CA SER A 587 4.24 12.78 -9.57
C SER A 587 4.56 11.71 -8.51
N LEU A 588 3.54 11.21 -7.81
CA LEU A 588 3.68 10.19 -6.75
C LEU A 588 3.22 8.80 -7.20
N LEU A 589 3.85 7.74 -6.65
CA LEU A 589 3.35 6.36 -6.70
C LEU A 589 3.04 5.87 -5.26
N PRO A 590 1.88 6.25 -4.68
CA PRO A 590 1.58 6.06 -3.25
C PRO A 590 1.11 4.65 -2.87
N LEU A 591 1.55 4.16 -1.70
CA LEU A 591 0.89 3.04 -0.99
C LEU A 591 -0.19 3.56 -0.04
N ASN A 592 0.15 4.58 0.74
CA ASN A 592 -0.76 5.35 1.59
C ASN A 592 -0.36 6.84 1.55
N LYS A 593 -0.70 7.64 2.58
CA LYS A 593 -0.30 9.06 2.67
C LYS A 593 1.14 9.28 3.16
N GLU A 594 1.74 8.29 3.79
CA GLU A 594 3.09 8.39 4.38
C GLU A 594 4.11 7.76 3.44
N ARG A 595 3.88 6.51 3.03
CA ARG A 595 4.82 5.68 2.28
C ARG A 595 4.48 5.66 0.80
N TYR A 596 5.44 6.07 0.00
CA TYR A 596 5.43 5.97 -1.46
C TYR A 596 6.26 4.75 -1.90
N ILE A 597 5.96 4.17 -3.07
CA ILE A 597 6.85 3.21 -3.74
C ILE A 597 7.99 3.98 -4.42
N SER A 598 7.65 5.14 -4.97
CA SER A 598 8.53 6.06 -5.69
C SER A 598 7.81 7.40 -5.81
N PHE A 599 8.57 8.45 -6.08
CA PHE A 599 8.08 9.72 -6.60
C PHE A 599 9.01 10.15 -7.74
N SER A 600 8.55 11.10 -8.55
CA SER A 600 9.35 11.61 -9.66
C SER A 600 9.07 13.08 -9.90
N LYS A 601 10.13 13.89 -9.92
CA LYS A 601 10.12 15.34 -10.10
C LYS A 601 10.38 15.65 -11.57
N SER A 602 9.46 16.35 -12.23
CA SER A 602 9.75 17.01 -13.50
C SER A 602 10.31 18.40 -13.23
N VAL A 603 11.39 18.76 -13.93
CA VAL A 603 12.05 20.07 -13.82
C VAL A 603 11.43 21.02 -14.85
N GLU A 604 11.02 22.22 -14.41
CA GLU A 604 10.40 23.20 -15.31
C GLU A 604 11.38 23.70 -16.38
N ASN A 605 10.86 24.07 -17.55
CA ASN A 605 11.62 24.48 -18.75
C ASN A 605 12.62 23.46 -19.33
N THR A 606 12.70 22.23 -18.81
CA THR A 606 13.47 21.12 -19.40
C THR A 606 12.56 19.95 -19.75
N ASN A 607 13.07 18.97 -20.51
CA ASN A 607 12.39 17.68 -20.67
C ASN A 607 12.73 16.68 -19.54
N VAL A 608 13.61 17.03 -18.60
CA VAL A 608 14.22 16.09 -17.66
C VAL A 608 13.31 15.79 -16.47
N LYS A 609 13.29 14.51 -16.07
CA LYS A 609 12.49 14.00 -14.95
C LYS A 609 13.31 13.10 -14.04
N PHE A 610 13.60 13.55 -12.83
CA PHE A 610 14.23 12.71 -11.81
C PHE A 610 13.24 11.67 -11.28
N ARG A 611 13.65 10.41 -11.24
CA ARG A 611 12.86 9.29 -10.73
C ARG A 611 13.56 8.69 -9.51
N PHE A 612 12.97 8.85 -8.34
CA PHE A 612 13.53 8.30 -7.10
C PHE A 612 13.14 6.82 -6.99
N ILE A 613 14.13 5.94 -7.00
CA ILE A 613 14.01 4.47 -6.99
C ILE A 613 14.50 3.94 -5.65
N ASP A 614 13.80 2.94 -5.14
CA ASP A 614 14.15 2.21 -3.92
C ASP A 614 14.81 0.87 -4.27
N SER A 615 16.13 0.75 -4.11
CA SER A 615 16.87 -0.47 -4.44
C SER A 615 16.42 -1.68 -3.61
N PHE A 616 15.89 -1.48 -2.41
CA PHE A 616 15.35 -2.55 -1.56
C PHE A 616 14.08 -3.20 -2.16
N ARG A 617 13.43 -2.54 -3.13
CA ARG A 617 12.31 -3.10 -3.94
C ARG A 617 12.77 -4.00 -5.08
N PHE A 618 14.08 -4.12 -5.29
CA PHE A 618 14.70 -5.10 -6.17
C PHE A 618 15.51 -6.12 -5.36
N MET A 619 16.20 -5.65 -4.32
CA MET A 619 17.21 -6.38 -3.56
C MET A 619 16.90 -6.26 -2.06
N SER A 620 15.98 -7.10 -1.56
CA SER A 620 15.48 -6.99 -0.18
C SER A 620 16.44 -7.61 0.85
N SER A 621 17.60 -7.00 1.03
CA SER A 621 18.64 -7.29 2.04
C SER A 621 19.50 -6.03 2.25
N SER A 622 20.20 -5.92 3.38
CA SER A 622 21.05 -4.76 3.68
C SER A 622 22.25 -4.63 2.72
N ILE A 623 22.74 -3.40 2.51
CA ILE A 623 23.97 -3.09 1.75
C ILE A 623 25.13 -3.98 2.18
N ASP A 624 25.38 -4.13 3.49
CA ASP A 624 26.39 -5.03 4.04
C ASP A 624 26.28 -6.46 3.49
N LYS A 625 25.10 -7.06 3.65
CA LYS A 625 24.84 -8.43 3.20
C LYS A 625 24.93 -8.56 1.69
N LEU A 626 24.47 -7.57 0.93
CA LEU A 626 24.59 -7.55 -0.53
C LEU A 626 26.06 -7.43 -0.98
N SER A 627 26.86 -6.59 -0.30
CA SER A 627 28.30 -6.46 -0.54
C SER A 627 29.06 -7.74 -0.17
N SER A 628 28.64 -8.48 0.85
CA SER A 628 29.23 -9.78 1.22
C SER A 628 29.09 -10.86 0.14
N TYR A 629 28.15 -10.70 -0.80
CA TYR A 629 27.94 -11.61 -1.93
C TYR A 629 28.73 -11.22 -3.19
N LEU A 630 29.42 -10.07 -3.17
CA LEU A 630 30.27 -9.59 -4.25
C LEU A 630 31.74 -9.78 -3.86
N GLY A 631 32.49 -10.47 -4.70
CA GLY A 631 33.94 -10.50 -4.60
C GLY A 631 34.55 -9.11 -4.88
N ASN A 632 35.77 -8.90 -4.40
CA ASN A 632 36.43 -7.59 -4.49
C ASN A 632 36.71 -7.19 -5.95
N GLU A 633 36.82 -8.15 -6.87
CA GLU A 633 36.92 -7.95 -8.32
C GLU A 633 35.69 -7.27 -8.94
N LYS A 634 34.57 -7.20 -8.21
CA LYS A 634 33.32 -6.56 -8.63
C LYS A 634 33.05 -5.21 -7.96
N LYS A 635 33.92 -4.76 -7.05
CA LYS A 635 33.79 -3.52 -6.26
C LYS A 635 34.62 -2.39 -6.88
N MET A 636 34.39 -2.15 -8.17
CA MET A 636 35.24 -1.28 -8.98
C MET A 636 34.95 0.20 -8.77
N ILE A 637 33.71 0.57 -8.45
CA ILE A 637 33.35 1.95 -8.10
C ILE A 637 33.98 2.31 -6.75
N THR A 638 33.92 1.41 -5.74
CA THR A 638 34.66 1.58 -4.48
C THR A 638 36.17 1.64 -4.73
N LYS A 639 36.77 0.73 -5.51
CA LYS A 639 38.22 0.74 -5.76
C LYS A 639 38.71 2.02 -6.45
N LEU A 640 37.95 2.56 -7.42
CA LEU A 640 38.27 3.84 -8.08
C LEU A 640 38.16 5.07 -7.16
N ASN A 641 37.58 4.92 -5.97
CA ASN A 641 37.35 5.99 -4.99
C ASN A 641 38.24 5.89 -3.73
N CYS A 642 39.23 4.99 -3.74
CA CYS A 642 40.27 4.80 -2.73
C CYS A 642 41.65 5.12 -3.32
N ASN A 643 42.58 5.64 -2.52
CA ASN A 643 43.92 6.00 -3.00
C ASN A 643 44.86 4.79 -3.16
N ASN A 644 44.57 3.68 -2.47
CA ASN A 644 45.41 2.50 -2.38
C ASN A 644 44.60 1.25 -2.01
N ASP A 645 45.24 0.07 -2.10
CA ASP A 645 44.59 -1.21 -1.80
C ASP A 645 44.31 -1.44 -0.30
N ASP A 646 45.01 -0.79 0.63
CA ASP A 646 44.70 -0.90 2.07
C ASP A 646 43.40 -0.17 2.44
N GLU A 647 43.20 1.04 1.90
CA GLU A 647 41.93 1.78 1.97
C GLU A 647 40.79 0.96 1.35
N PHE A 648 41.00 0.44 0.13
CA PHE A 648 40.00 -0.38 -0.56
C PHE A 648 39.62 -1.62 0.26
N ASN A 649 40.59 -2.37 0.78
CA ASN A 649 40.36 -3.55 1.63
C ASN A 649 39.66 -3.23 2.95
N LEU A 650 39.62 -1.96 3.38
CA LEU A 650 38.77 -1.52 4.48
C LEU A 650 37.33 -1.21 4.03
N LEU A 651 37.15 -0.55 2.87
CA LEU A 651 35.83 -0.11 2.40
C LEU A 651 35.03 -1.18 1.61
N VAL A 652 35.58 -2.38 1.38
CA VAL A 652 34.84 -3.48 0.71
C VAL A 652 33.64 -4.03 1.49
N ARG A 653 33.40 -3.59 2.73
CA ARG A 653 32.24 -3.95 3.56
C ARG A 653 31.65 -2.73 4.27
N LYS A 654 30.41 -2.83 4.75
CA LYS A 654 29.80 -1.75 5.54
C LYS A 654 30.47 -1.68 6.91
N GLY A 655 30.73 -0.47 7.40
CA GLY A 655 31.27 -0.26 8.74
C GLY A 655 30.22 -0.44 9.84
N ILE A 656 30.60 -0.11 11.08
CA ILE A 656 29.67 0.15 12.19
C ILE A 656 29.58 1.66 12.46
N PHE A 657 28.43 2.13 12.93
CA PHE A 657 28.21 3.56 13.24
C PHE A 657 27.41 3.70 14.54
N PRO A 658 27.76 4.63 15.45
CA PRO A 658 27.18 4.71 16.78
C PRO A 658 25.89 5.57 16.76
N TYR A 659 24.90 5.15 15.97
CA TYR A 659 23.64 5.86 15.71
C TYR A 659 22.98 6.46 16.96
N GLU A 660 22.84 5.67 18.03
CA GLU A 660 22.18 6.11 19.26
C GLU A 660 23.04 7.00 20.16
N TYR A 661 24.35 7.09 19.92
CA TYR A 661 25.27 8.00 20.59
C TYR A 661 25.18 9.40 19.99
N ILE A 662 25.05 9.51 18.66
CA ILE A 662 25.03 10.79 17.93
C ILE A 662 23.62 11.41 18.03
N ASP A 663 23.36 12.03 19.17
CA ASP A 663 22.09 12.69 19.53
C ASP A 663 22.15 14.24 19.46
N SER A 664 23.33 14.81 19.18
CA SER A 664 23.57 16.25 18.99
C SER A 664 24.66 16.53 17.95
N TRP A 665 24.68 17.76 17.43
CA TRP A 665 25.71 18.23 16.48
C TRP A 665 27.09 18.33 17.13
N ASP A 666 27.16 18.67 18.42
CA ASP A 666 28.43 18.85 19.12
C ASP A 666 29.28 17.56 19.11
N LYS A 667 28.64 16.39 19.17
CA LYS A 667 29.28 15.07 19.12
C LYS A 667 29.99 14.79 17.81
N LEU A 668 29.57 15.39 16.70
CA LEU A 668 30.27 15.26 15.42
C LEU A 668 31.66 15.91 15.46
N ASN A 669 31.95 16.77 16.45
CA ASN A 669 33.27 17.38 16.66
C ASN A 669 34.14 16.59 17.66
N GLU A 670 33.68 15.47 18.22
CA GLU A 670 34.51 14.63 19.10
C GLU A 670 35.67 14.01 18.32
N SER A 671 36.89 14.15 18.85
CA SER A 671 38.15 13.79 18.19
C SER A 671 38.66 12.38 18.51
N SER A 672 37.77 11.49 18.95
CA SER A 672 38.08 10.09 19.23
C SER A 672 36.88 9.20 18.91
N LEU A 673 37.13 7.97 18.45
CA LEU A 673 36.08 6.97 18.29
C LEU A 673 35.42 6.65 19.66
N PRO A 674 34.08 6.68 19.79
CA PRO A 674 33.38 6.32 21.02
C PRO A 674 33.69 4.90 21.49
N PRO A 675 33.55 4.59 22.79
CA PRO A 675 33.73 3.23 23.31
C PRO A 675 32.73 2.25 22.69
N LYS A 676 33.09 0.96 22.64
CA LYS A 676 32.33 -0.12 21.97
C LYS A 676 30.85 -0.16 22.40
N GLU A 677 30.58 0.13 23.66
CA GLU A 677 29.24 0.14 24.27
C GLU A 677 28.33 1.21 23.64
N ALA A 678 28.88 2.31 23.12
CA ALA A 678 28.15 3.37 22.42
C ALA A 678 27.60 2.93 21.04
N PHE A 679 28.05 1.79 20.52
CA PHE A 679 27.53 1.18 19.28
C PHE A 679 26.35 0.22 19.53
N TYR A 680 25.78 0.20 20.73
CA TYR A 680 24.57 -0.59 21.00
C TYR A 680 23.34 -0.02 20.30
N ASN A 681 22.59 -0.89 19.61
CA ASN A 681 21.43 -0.55 18.79
C ASN A 681 20.19 -1.28 19.30
N HIS A 682 19.29 -0.55 19.96
CA HIS A 682 18.06 -1.12 20.54
C HIS A 682 16.94 -1.39 19.51
N LEU A 683 17.09 -0.99 18.24
CA LEU A 683 16.15 -1.38 17.18
C LEU A 683 16.34 -2.85 16.80
N HIS A 684 17.59 -3.33 16.85
CA HIS A 684 17.97 -4.71 16.58
C HIS A 684 18.21 -5.52 17.86
N ASP A 685 18.42 -4.86 19.00
CA ASP A 685 18.69 -5.49 20.32
C ASP A 685 20.05 -6.23 20.26
N GLU A 686 21.06 -5.52 19.77
CA GLU A 686 22.39 -5.98 19.35
C GLU A 686 23.42 -4.84 19.53
N GLY A 687 24.69 -5.18 19.75
CA GLY A 687 25.81 -4.23 19.79
C GLY A 687 26.97 -4.68 18.90
N ALA A 688 27.99 -3.83 18.75
CA ALA A 688 29.16 -4.14 17.92
C ALA A 688 29.95 -5.36 18.45
N SER A 689 30.38 -6.23 17.53
CA SER A 689 31.34 -7.29 17.83
C SER A 689 32.77 -6.73 17.96
N ASP A 690 33.68 -7.48 18.59
CA ASP A 690 35.07 -7.08 18.77
C ASP A 690 35.81 -6.92 17.44
N GLU A 691 35.56 -7.78 16.46
CA GLU A 691 36.14 -7.70 15.11
C GLU A 691 35.61 -6.49 14.34
N SER A 692 34.35 -6.10 14.59
CA SER A 692 33.73 -4.92 13.99
C SER A 692 34.27 -3.62 14.59
N TYR A 693 34.46 -3.59 15.91
CA TYR A 693 35.03 -2.45 16.62
C TYR A 693 36.53 -2.28 16.36
N ALA A 694 37.31 -3.37 16.35
CA ALA A 694 38.73 -3.33 15.96
C ALA A 694 38.91 -2.82 14.52
N HIS A 695 37.99 -3.19 13.61
CA HIS A 695 37.97 -2.66 12.25
C HIS A 695 37.59 -1.18 12.19
N ALA A 696 36.63 -0.70 12.98
CA ALA A 696 36.32 0.73 13.08
C ALA A 696 37.54 1.56 13.54
N ASN A 697 38.32 1.03 14.49
CA ASN A 697 39.60 1.63 14.90
C ASN A 697 40.65 1.61 13.77
N LYS A 698 40.75 0.51 12.99
CA LYS A 698 41.65 0.48 11.81
C LYS A 698 41.21 1.50 10.75
N VAL A 699 39.91 1.65 10.48
CA VAL A 699 39.39 2.68 9.55
C VAL A 699 39.74 4.09 10.04
N TRP A 700 39.47 4.40 11.31
CA TRP A 700 39.80 5.70 11.91
C TRP A 700 41.28 6.06 11.72
N ASN A 701 42.18 5.11 12.02
CA ASN A 701 43.62 5.32 11.93
C ASN A 701 44.14 5.38 10.48
N THR A 702 43.74 4.44 9.61
CA THR A 702 44.23 4.39 8.21
C THR A 702 43.80 5.60 7.39
N PHE A 703 42.59 6.12 7.62
CA PHE A 703 42.11 7.33 6.93
C PHE A 703 42.46 8.64 7.66
N ASN A 704 43.30 8.60 8.71
CA ASN A 704 43.71 9.75 9.53
C ASN A 704 42.53 10.61 10.03
N VAL A 705 41.44 9.96 10.44
CA VAL A 705 40.18 10.62 10.84
C VAL A 705 40.40 11.47 12.10
N GLN A 706 40.00 12.74 12.06
CA GLN A 706 40.19 13.69 13.15
C GLN A 706 38.91 13.93 13.98
N THR A 707 37.73 13.63 13.43
CA THR A 707 36.43 13.86 14.11
C THR A 707 35.38 12.79 13.77
N LEU A 708 34.38 12.63 14.64
CA LEU A 708 33.21 11.78 14.37
C LEU A 708 32.42 12.20 13.11
N GLY A 709 32.41 13.49 12.76
CA GLY A 709 31.84 13.98 11.50
C GLY A 709 32.56 13.41 10.29
N GLN A 710 33.90 13.49 10.26
CA GLN A 710 34.70 12.88 9.20
C GLN A 710 34.54 11.35 9.15
N TYR A 711 34.39 10.68 10.30
CA TYR A 711 34.05 9.26 10.34
C TYR A 711 32.69 8.97 9.68
N SER A 712 31.69 9.82 9.94
CA SER A 712 30.36 9.72 9.34
C SER A 712 30.36 9.96 7.83
N ASP A 713 31.12 10.93 7.33
CA ASP A 713 31.17 11.21 5.90
C ASP A 713 31.91 10.10 5.14
N LEU A 714 32.96 9.50 5.73
CA LEU A 714 33.61 8.30 5.19
C LEU A 714 32.67 7.08 5.21
N TYR A 715 31.91 6.90 6.29
CA TYR A 715 30.90 5.84 6.43
C TYR A 715 29.83 5.96 5.33
N LEU A 716 29.26 7.16 5.17
CA LEU A 716 28.20 7.44 4.20
C LEU A 716 28.71 7.37 2.74
N LYS A 717 29.94 7.84 2.47
CA LYS A 717 30.63 7.58 1.19
C LYS A 717 30.75 6.08 0.91
N THR A 718 31.10 5.28 1.92
CA THR A 718 31.26 3.82 1.77
C THR A 718 29.94 3.15 1.40
N ASP A 719 28.84 3.48 2.09
CA ASP A 719 27.51 2.93 1.77
C ASP A 719 27.06 3.26 0.35
N VAL A 720 27.25 4.51 -0.09
CA VAL A 720 26.87 4.95 -1.44
C VAL A 720 27.70 4.27 -2.53
N LEU A 721 29.02 4.14 -2.34
CA LEU A 721 29.89 3.44 -3.30
C LEU A 721 29.55 1.94 -3.38
N LEU A 722 29.33 1.29 -2.22
CA LEU A 722 28.89 -0.10 -2.18
C LEU A 722 27.51 -0.28 -2.84
N LEU A 723 26.55 0.63 -2.59
CA LEU A 723 25.24 0.62 -3.24
C LEU A 723 25.37 0.74 -4.77
N ALA A 724 26.28 1.60 -5.25
CA ALA A 724 26.55 1.77 -6.68
C ALA A 724 27.15 0.51 -7.30
N ASP A 725 28.19 -0.09 -6.70
CA ASP A 725 28.77 -1.36 -7.17
C ASP A 725 27.73 -2.50 -7.14
N ILE A 726 26.95 -2.62 -6.06
CA ILE A 726 25.86 -3.61 -5.95
C ILE A 726 24.85 -3.44 -7.08
N PHE A 727 24.40 -2.21 -7.33
CA PHE A 727 23.34 -1.97 -8.31
C PHE A 727 23.87 -2.06 -9.76
N GLU A 728 25.10 -1.65 -10.07
CA GLU A 728 25.69 -1.87 -11.39
C GLU A 728 25.89 -3.37 -11.70
N ASN A 729 26.37 -4.16 -10.73
CA ASN A 729 26.44 -5.62 -10.87
C ASN A 729 25.04 -6.24 -11.06
N PHE A 730 24.02 -5.71 -10.38
CA PHE A 730 22.64 -6.12 -10.56
C PHE A 730 22.07 -5.73 -11.95
N ARG A 731 22.42 -4.55 -12.49
CA ARG A 731 22.09 -4.14 -13.87
C ARG A 731 22.70 -5.11 -14.88
N ILE A 732 23.98 -5.46 -14.73
CA ILE A 732 24.65 -6.45 -15.59
C ILE A 732 23.95 -7.81 -15.51
N THR A 733 23.59 -8.27 -14.31
CA THR A 733 22.87 -9.54 -14.11
C THR A 733 21.50 -9.55 -14.82
N CYS A 734 20.76 -8.44 -14.75
CA CYS A 734 19.48 -8.29 -15.45
C CYS A 734 19.61 -8.16 -16.98
N LEU A 735 20.65 -7.47 -17.46
CA LEU A 735 20.96 -7.37 -18.88
C LEU A 735 21.38 -8.73 -19.46
N ASN A 736 22.16 -9.52 -18.73
CA ASN A 736 22.55 -10.86 -19.16
C ASN A 736 21.37 -11.86 -19.13
N ALA A 737 20.52 -11.81 -18.11
CA ALA A 737 19.41 -12.77 -17.96
C ALA A 737 18.15 -12.43 -18.79
N TYR A 738 17.89 -11.14 -19.06
CA TYR A 738 16.65 -10.67 -19.69
C TYR A 738 16.87 -9.66 -20.82
N GLN A 739 18.07 -9.09 -20.93
CA GLN A 739 18.40 -7.90 -21.74
C GLN A 739 17.40 -6.77 -21.44
N LEU A 740 17.22 -6.45 -20.15
CA LEU A 740 16.39 -5.35 -19.64
C LEU A 740 17.12 -4.67 -18.47
N ASP A 741 17.29 -3.34 -18.53
CA ASP A 741 17.93 -2.59 -17.45
C ASP A 741 16.91 -2.30 -16.31
N PRO A 742 17.16 -2.71 -15.05
CA PRO A 742 16.25 -2.50 -13.94
C PRO A 742 15.93 -1.02 -13.66
N LEU A 743 16.79 -0.07 -14.06
CA LEU A 743 16.57 1.37 -13.84
C LEU A 743 15.37 1.96 -14.62
N HIS A 744 14.92 1.29 -15.68
CA HIS A 744 13.68 1.67 -16.37
C HIS A 744 12.42 1.39 -15.54
N TYR A 745 12.54 0.59 -14.46
CA TYR A 745 11.43 0.11 -13.64
C TYR A 745 11.42 0.75 -12.24
N TYR A 746 10.29 0.63 -11.55
CA TYR A 746 10.14 1.11 -10.17
C TYR A 746 10.45 0.06 -9.10
N THR A 747 10.37 -1.23 -9.44
CA THR A 747 10.48 -2.38 -8.52
C THR A 747 10.78 -3.66 -9.32
N ALA A 748 11.37 -4.70 -8.71
CA ALA A 748 11.57 -6.00 -9.39
C ALA A 748 10.27 -6.63 -9.95
N PRO A 749 9.09 -6.55 -9.30
CA PRO A 749 7.83 -6.97 -9.92
C PRO A 749 7.39 -6.20 -11.17
N GLY A 750 8.00 -5.05 -11.49
CA GLY A 750 7.87 -4.42 -12.81
C GLY A 750 8.69 -5.17 -13.85
N LEU A 751 9.98 -5.31 -13.57
CA LEU A 751 10.96 -6.00 -14.41
C LEU A 751 10.55 -7.46 -14.69
N ALA A 752 10.12 -8.21 -13.66
CA ALA A 752 9.72 -9.61 -13.77
C ALA A 752 8.57 -9.82 -14.77
N PHE A 753 7.59 -8.92 -14.77
CA PHE A 753 6.41 -9.04 -15.62
C PHE A 753 6.74 -8.76 -17.09
N ASP A 754 7.55 -7.74 -17.36
CA ASP A 754 7.98 -7.40 -18.72
C ASP A 754 9.02 -8.42 -19.25
N ALA A 755 9.91 -8.92 -18.41
CA ALA A 755 10.81 -10.03 -18.74
C ALA A 755 10.04 -11.31 -19.09
N MET A 756 8.98 -11.62 -18.35
CA MET A 756 8.08 -12.74 -18.65
C MET A 756 7.42 -12.56 -20.02
N LEU A 757 6.81 -11.40 -20.30
CA LEU A 757 6.18 -11.13 -21.59
C LEU A 757 7.19 -11.18 -22.74
N LYS A 758 8.43 -10.72 -22.53
CA LYS A 758 9.51 -10.76 -23.54
C LYS A 758 9.99 -12.19 -23.83
N ILE A 759 10.22 -13.00 -22.80
CA ILE A 759 10.77 -14.36 -22.93
C ILE A 759 9.74 -15.34 -23.49
N THR A 760 8.50 -15.26 -23.02
CA THR A 760 7.40 -16.13 -23.45
C THR A 760 6.81 -15.70 -24.80
N GLN A 761 6.90 -14.40 -25.14
CA GLN A 761 6.27 -13.78 -26.31
C GLN A 761 4.73 -13.95 -26.35
N VAL A 762 4.12 -14.27 -25.20
CA VAL A 762 2.68 -14.51 -25.06
C VAL A 762 1.86 -13.26 -25.38
N LYS A 763 0.69 -13.48 -26.00
CA LYS A 763 -0.37 -12.47 -26.13
C LYS A 763 -1.53 -12.85 -25.21
N LEU A 764 -1.61 -12.20 -24.06
CA LEU A 764 -2.68 -12.40 -23.09
C LEU A 764 -3.89 -11.54 -23.48
N GLU A 765 -5.03 -12.15 -23.75
CA GLU A 765 -6.27 -11.43 -23.98
C GLU A 765 -6.86 -11.00 -22.63
N LEU A 766 -6.95 -9.69 -22.42
CA LEU A 766 -7.59 -9.11 -21.23
C LEU A 766 -9.11 -9.13 -21.40
N LEU A 767 -9.82 -9.49 -20.32
CA LEU A 767 -11.28 -9.62 -20.30
C LEU A 767 -11.96 -8.31 -20.75
N THR A 768 -12.75 -8.38 -21.82
CA THR A 768 -13.53 -7.26 -22.39
C THR A 768 -14.96 -7.16 -21.85
N ASP A 769 -15.38 -8.12 -21.02
CA ASP A 769 -16.67 -8.16 -20.31
C ASP A 769 -16.48 -7.95 -18.79
N ILE A 770 -17.38 -7.15 -18.20
CA ILE A 770 -17.41 -6.86 -16.76
C ILE A 770 -17.87 -8.08 -15.95
N ASP A 771 -18.79 -8.89 -16.49
CA ASP A 771 -19.33 -10.03 -15.75
C ASP A 771 -18.34 -11.19 -15.73
N MET A 772 -17.57 -11.40 -16.79
CA MET A 772 -16.37 -12.27 -16.73
C MET A 772 -15.37 -11.80 -15.67
N ALA A 773 -15.08 -10.50 -15.60
CA ALA A 773 -14.15 -9.96 -14.61
C ALA A 773 -14.65 -10.13 -13.16
N LEU A 774 -15.95 -9.91 -12.91
CA LEU A 774 -16.58 -10.11 -11.59
C LEU A 774 -16.70 -11.61 -11.24
N PHE A 775 -16.98 -12.47 -12.22
CA PHE A 775 -17.00 -13.93 -12.09
C PHE A 775 -15.65 -14.47 -11.61
N ILE A 776 -14.55 -14.05 -12.24
CA ILE A 776 -13.19 -14.38 -11.79
C ILE A 776 -12.91 -13.79 -10.40
N GLU A 777 -13.23 -12.52 -10.15
CA GLU A 777 -12.98 -11.90 -8.83
C GLU A 777 -13.71 -12.59 -7.66
N ARG A 778 -14.89 -13.18 -7.91
CA ARG A 778 -15.63 -13.99 -6.93
C ARG A 778 -14.93 -15.31 -6.59
N GLY A 779 -14.17 -15.89 -7.52
CA GLY A 779 -13.39 -17.11 -7.30
C GLY A 779 -12.03 -16.92 -6.61
N ILE A 780 -11.52 -15.68 -6.51
CA ILE A 780 -10.18 -15.44 -5.96
C ILE A 780 -10.10 -15.83 -4.48
N ARG A 781 -9.38 -16.93 -4.21
CA ARG A 781 -9.09 -17.46 -2.87
C ARG A 781 -7.60 -17.73 -2.74
N GLY A 782 -6.96 -17.06 -1.77
CA GLY A 782 -5.53 -17.19 -1.50
C GLY A 782 -5.11 -18.57 -0.98
N GLY A 783 -3.82 -18.73 -0.72
CA GLY A 783 -3.27 -19.90 -0.04
C GLY A 783 -3.97 -20.17 1.31
N VAL A 784 -4.25 -21.44 1.56
CA VAL A 784 -4.85 -21.93 2.81
C VAL A 784 -3.85 -21.77 3.96
N ALA A 785 -4.31 -21.36 5.15
CA ALA A 785 -3.47 -21.34 6.34
C ALA A 785 -4.29 -21.69 7.58
N GLN A 786 -4.01 -22.84 8.18
CA GLN A 786 -4.79 -23.43 9.27
C GLN A 786 -3.87 -24.13 10.28
N CYS A 787 -4.28 -24.13 11.54
CA CYS A 787 -3.77 -25.05 12.55
C CYS A 787 -4.91 -25.98 12.92
N SER A 788 -4.84 -27.23 12.45
CA SER A 788 -5.87 -28.24 12.65
C SER A 788 -5.70 -28.86 14.04
N ASN A 789 -4.49 -29.36 14.33
CA ASN A 789 -4.10 -29.85 15.65
C ASN A 789 -3.01 -28.96 16.28
N ARG A 790 -3.22 -28.55 17.53
CA ARG A 790 -2.47 -27.42 18.14
C ARG A 790 -1.20 -27.79 18.89
N TYR A 791 -1.00 -29.06 19.21
CA TYR A 791 0.16 -29.53 19.94
C TYR A 791 0.52 -30.96 19.54
N ALA A 792 1.81 -31.24 19.47
CA ALA A 792 2.34 -32.59 19.41
C ALA A 792 3.79 -32.62 19.92
N LYS A 793 4.23 -33.79 20.40
CA LYS A 793 5.61 -34.07 20.81
C LYS A 793 6.02 -35.40 20.18
N ALA A 794 7.20 -35.46 19.58
CA ALA A 794 7.71 -36.68 18.95
C ALA A 794 8.28 -37.65 19.99
N ASN A 795 8.15 -38.95 19.69
CA ASN A 795 8.85 -40.07 20.31
C ASN A 795 9.63 -40.81 19.20
N ASN A 796 10.73 -40.22 18.75
CA ASN A 796 11.48 -40.67 17.59
C ASN A 796 12.70 -41.48 18.04
N LYS A 797 12.86 -42.71 17.52
CA LYS A 797 13.94 -43.64 17.88
C LYS A 797 15.36 -43.13 17.62
N TYR A 798 15.51 -42.04 16.86
CA TYR A 798 16.77 -41.36 16.58
C TYR A 798 17.06 -40.16 17.51
N MET A 799 16.22 -39.91 18.52
CA MET A 799 16.58 -39.01 19.63
C MET A 799 17.65 -39.66 20.52
N SER A 800 18.36 -38.85 21.32
CA SER A 800 19.27 -39.39 22.34
C SER A 800 18.52 -40.16 23.42
N ASP A 801 19.18 -41.17 24.01
CA ASP A 801 18.56 -42.20 24.86
C ASP A 801 17.72 -41.63 26.02
N ASN A 802 18.12 -40.46 26.56
CA ASN A 802 17.39 -39.76 27.63
C ASN A 802 16.09 -39.06 27.18
N ASN A 803 15.72 -39.14 25.88
CA ASN A 803 14.57 -38.46 25.29
C ASN A 803 13.64 -39.37 24.46
N TYR A 804 14.05 -40.62 24.18
CA TYR A 804 13.24 -41.63 23.50
C TYR A 804 12.65 -42.61 24.53
N ASP A 805 11.36 -42.91 24.41
CA ASP A 805 10.68 -43.92 25.21
C ASP A 805 10.38 -45.15 24.34
N PRO A 806 11.13 -46.27 24.48
CA PRO A 806 10.91 -47.48 23.70
C PRO A 806 9.66 -48.27 24.14
N SER A 807 8.98 -47.88 25.23
CA SER A 807 7.71 -48.46 25.66
C SER A 807 6.48 -47.74 25.09
N ALA A 808 6.66 -46.48 24.66
CA ALA A 808 5.63 -45.69 23.99
C ALA A 808 5.68 -45.88 22.47
N GLN A 809 4.55 -45.66 21.79
CA GLN A 809 4.49 -45.71 20.33
C GLN A 809 5.46 -44.69 19.70
N THR A 810 6.18 -45.10 18.66
CA THR A 810 7.05 -44.21 17.89
C THR A 810 6.24 -43.13 17.18
N SER A 811 6.66 -41.87 17.30
CA SER A 811 6.00 -40.74 16.64
C SER A 811 7.00 -39.71 16.10
N TYR A 812 6.73 -39.24 14.88
CA TYR A 812 7.63 -38.42 14.07
C TYR A 812 6.95 -37.11 13.66
N LEU A 813 7.59 -35.99 13.98
CA LEU A 813 7.15 -34.66 13.55
C LEU A 813 7.90 -34.23 12.29
N MET A 814 7.19 -34.15 11.17
CA MET A 814 7.75 -33.78 9.86
C MET A 814 7.18 -32.45 9.37
N TYR A 815 8.02 -31.61 8.76
CA TYR A 815 7.63 -30.35 8.15
C TYR A 815 7.92 -30.42 6.65
N TYR A 816 6.93 -30.79 5.86
CA TYR A 816 7.04 -30.78 4.41
C TYR A 816 6.63 -29.43 3.83
N ASP A 817 7.31 -29.01 2.75
CA ASP A 817 7.05 -27.76 2.04
C ASP A 817 7.32 -27.98 0.55
N ILE A 818 6.36 -27.60 -0.32
CA ILE A 818 6.44 -27.86 -1.75
C ILE A 818 7.47 -26.94 -2.39
N ASN A 819 8.48 -27.52 -3.03
CA ASN A 819 9.48 -26.79 -3.78
C ASN A 819 8.83 -25.91 -4.85
N ASN A 820 8.81 -24.59 -4.60
CA ASN A 820 8.38 -23.58 -5.56
C ASN A 820 6.94 -23.83 -6.09
N LEU A 821 5.97 -24.10 -5.20
CA LEU A 821 4.59 -24.46 -5.57
C LEU A 821 3.98 -23.60 -6.68
N TYR A 822 3.98 -22.27 -6.53
CA TYR A 822 3.45 -21.37 -7.56
C TYR A 822 4.26 -21.41 -8.85
N GLY A 823 5.58 -21.60 -8.79
CA GLY A 823 6.42 -21.81 -9.96
C GLY A 823 6.09 -23.10 -10.70
N ARG A 824 5.96 -24.23 -9.98
CA ARG A 824 5.50 -25.52 -10.55
C ARG A 824 4.12 -25.37 -11.19
N THR A 825 3.20 -24.69 -10.53
CA THR A 825 1.85 -24.41 -11.04
C THR A 825 1.88 -23.48 -12.26
N MET A 826 2.79 -22.51 -12.32
CA MET A 826 3.03 -21.69 -13.50
C MET A 826 3.74 -22.44 -14.64
N GLY A 827 4.17 -23.68 -14.45
CA GLY A 827 4.61 -24.57 -15.54
C GLY A 827 3.47 -25.35 -16.21
N GLU A 828 2.26 -25.35 -15.63
CA GLU A 828 1.07 -26.04 -16.13
C GLU A 828 0.39 -25.29 -17.28
N PHE A 829 -0.58 -25.95 -17.92
CA PHE A 829 -1.52 -25.30 -18.83
C PHE A 829 -2.37 -24.27 -18.08
N LEU A 830 -2.32 -23.02 -18.54
CA LEU A 830 -3.00 -21.87 -17.94
C LEU A 830 -3.76 -21.07 -19.00
N PRO A 831 -4.94 -20.49 -18.67
CA PRO A 831 -5.69 -19.62 -19.57
C PRO A 831 -4.87 -18.47 -20.15
N TYR A 832 -5.09 -18.15 -21.43
CA TYR A 832 -4.50 -16.97 -22.09
C TYR A 832 -5.47 -16.17 -22.97
N GLY A 833 -6.58 -16.74 -23.46
CA GLY A 833 -7.54 -16.02 -24.32
C GLY A 833 -8.78 -16.81 -24.72
N GLU A 834 -9.57 -16.25 -25.66
CA GLU A 834 -10.82 -16.81 -26.20
C GLU A 834 -11.90 -17.08 -25.14
N PHE A 835 -12.01 -16.16 -24.17
CA PHE A 835 -12.97 -16.20 -23.08
C PHE A 835 -14.42 -16.11 -23.59
N SER A 836 -15.21 -17.12 -23.27
CA SER A 836 -16.60 -17.27 -23.70
C SER A 836 -17.43 -17.93 -22.60
N PHE A 837 -18.58 -17.36 -22.23
CA PHE A 837 -19.55 -18.10 -21.43
C PHE A 837 -20.21 -19.18 -22.28
N VAL A 838 -20.50 -20.33 -21.68
CA VAL A 838 -21.20 -21.44 -22.32
C VAL A 838 -22.67 -21.40 -21.90
N ASP A 839 -23.59 -21.30 -22.86
CA ASP A 839 -25.03 -21.21 -22.59
C ASP A 839 -25.62 -22.57 -22.15
N GLU A 840 -25.22 -23.66 -22.82
CA GLU A 840 -25.61 -25.05 -22.52
C GLU A 840 -24.35 -25.89 -22.20
N PRO A 841 -23.84 -25.85 -20.95
CA PRO A 841 -22.61 -26.56 -20.59
C PRO A 841 -22.85 -28.03 -20.23
N ASP A 842 -22.25 -28.94 -21.00
CA ASP A 842 -22.16 -30.36 -20.65
C ASP A 842 -21.08 -30.59 -19.58
N ILE A 843 -21.47 -31.20 -18.45
CA ILE A 843 -20.58 -31.54 -17.36
C ILE A 843 -19.69 -32.75 -17.69
N GLU A 844 -20.14 -33.71 -18.50
CA GLU A 844 -19.37 -34.91 -18.82
C GLU A 844 -18.17 -34.55 -19.71
N CYS A 845 -18.38 -33.75 -20.77
CA CYS A 845 -17.31 -33.14 -21.55
C CYS A 845 -16.32 -32.35 -20.68
N ILE A 846 -16.79 -31.54 -19.72
CA ILE A 846 -15.94 -30.74 -18.84
C ILE A 846 -15.06 -31.60 -17.91
N LEU A 847 -15.61 -32.69 -17.37
CA LEU A 847 -14.86 -33.61 -16.50
C LEU A 847 -13.89 -34.50 -17.29
N ASN A 848 -14.26 -34.91 -18.50
CA ASN A 848 -13.43 -35.71 -19.40
C ASN A 848 -12.36 -34.90 -20.17
N THR A 849 -12.42 -33.55 -20.14
CA THR A 849 -11.43 -32.68 -20.80
C THR A 849 -10.03 -32.89 -20.20
N PRO A 850 -8.99 -33.25 -21.00
CA PRO A 850 -7.63 -33.43 -20.50
C PRO A 850 -7.03 -32.17 -19.85
N ASP A 851 -6.18 -32.38 -18.85
CA ASP A 851 -5.54 -31.33 -18.06
C ASP A 851 -4.60 -30.42 -18.86
N ASP A 852 -4.12 -30.93 -20.00
CA ASP A 852 -3.25 -30.33 -21.02
C ASP A 852 -3.98 -30.06 -22.35
N SER A 853 -5.32 -30.11 -22.36
CA SER A 853 -6.12 -29.71 -23.53
C SER A 853 -5.89 -28.24 -23.88
N ASP A 854 -5.94 -27.88 -25.17
CA ASP A 854 -5.97 -26.46 -25.60
C ASP A 854 -7.15 -25.67 -25.01
N ILE A 855 -8.22 -26.34 -24.56
CA ILE A 855 -9.42 -25.73 -23.99
C ILE A 855 -9.57 -26.08 -22.51
N GLY A 856 -9.89 -25.08 -21.69
CA GLY A 856 -10.20 -25.26 -20.27
C GLY A 856 -11.43 -24.45 -19.82
N TYR A 857 -11.87 -24.72 -18.59
CA TYR A 857 -13.09 -24.13 -18.02
C TYR A 857 -12.92 -23.62 -16.59
N ILE A 858 -13.59 -22.50 -16.27
CA ILE A 858 -13.83 -22.03 -14.90
C ILE A 858 -15.33 -22.05 -14.68
N ILE A 859 -15.73 -22.65 -13.56
CA ILE A 859 -17.08 -23.15 -13.32
C ILE A 859 -17.62 -22.46 -12.08
N ASP A 860 -18.87 -22.01 -12.11
CA ASP A 860 -19.68 -21.70 -10.94
C ASP A 860 -20.64 -22.86 -10.69
N CYS A 861 -20.61 -23.44 -9.48
CA CYS A 861 -21.42 -24.59 -9.10
C CYS A 861 -21.83 -24.57 -7.62
N ASP A 862 -22.83 -25.38 -7.30
CA ASP A 862 -23.19 -25.73 -5.94
C ASP A 862 -22.70 -27.15 -5.65
N LEU A 863 -22.00 -27.35 -4.53
CA LEU A 863 -21.40 -28.63 -4.12
C LEU A 863 -21.95 -29.03 -2.74
N ASP A 864 -22.41 -30.27 -2.62
CA ASP A 864 -22.68 -30.90 -1.33
C ASP A 864 -21.39 -31.47 -0.74
N TYR A 865 -21.32 -31.47 0.60
CA TYR A 865 -20.21 -31.99 1.38
C TYR A 865 -20.74 -33.14 2.24
N PRO A 866 -20.64 -34.40 1.78
CA PRO A 866 -21.25 -35.52 2.46
C PRO A 866 -20.72 -35.73 3.89
N THR A 867 -21.64 -36.01 4.83
CA THR A 867 -21.35 -36.20 6.26
C THR A 867 -20.35 -37.31 6.54
N GLU A 868 -20.35 -38.36 5.71
CA GLU A 868 -19.45 -39.50 5.75
C GLU A 868 -17.98 -39.13 5.44
N LEU A 869 -17.71 -37.95 4.87
CA LEU A 869 -16.35 -37.42 4.68
C LEU A 869 -15.87 -36.55 5.84
N HIS A 870 -16.72 -36.24 6.82
CA HIS A 870 -16.39 -35.23 7.85
C HIS A 870 -15.22 -35.64 8.74
N GLU A 871 -15.06 -36.94 9.03
CA GLU A 871 -13.97 -37.46 9.85
C GLU A 871 -12.66 -37.48 9.05
N SER A 872 -12.65 -38.10 7.87
CA SER A 872 -11.47 -38.24 7.01
C SER A 872 -10.95 -36.90 6.44
N HIS A 873 -11.83 -35.92 6.23
CA HIS A 873 -11.46 -34.60 5.73
C HIS A 873 -11.29 -33.55 6.83
N SER A 874 -11.46 -33.91 8.10
CA SER A 874 -11.44 -32.99 9.25
C SER A 874 -10.17 -32.13 9.34
N ASP A 875 -9.02 -32.72 9.02
CA ASP A 875 -7.71 -32.09 9.12
C ASP A 875 -7.41 -31.08 8.00
N LEU A 876 -7.93 -31.29 6.79
CA LEU A 876 -7.69 -30.41 5.63
C LEU A 876 -8.91 -30.30 4.68
N PRO A 877 -10.07 -29.75 5.11
CA PRO A 877 -11.27 -29.75 4.30
C PRO A 877 -11.09 -29.09 2.91
N LEU A 878 -11.68 -29.74 1.91
CA LEU A 878 -11.74 -29.26 0.52
C LEU A 878 -12.58 -27.97 0.38
N ALA A 879 -12.47 -27.32 -0.79
CA ALA A 879 -13.25 -26.15 -1.21
C ALA A 879 -13.26 -24.96 -0.21
N PRO A 880 -12.11 -24.33 0.13
CA PRO A 880 -12.04 -23.19 1.06
C PRO A 880 -12.99 -22.04 0.70
N GLU A 881 -13.51 -21.32 1.69
CA GLU A 881 -14.51 -20.25 1.46
C GLU A 881 -14.39 -19.01 2.36
N HIS A 882 -15.00 -17.90 1.90
CA HIS A 882 -14.90 -16.59 2.54
C HIS A 882 -16.10 -16.28 3.47
N MET A 883 -16.04 -16.78 4.70
CA MET A 883 -17.09 -16.64 5.73
C MET A 883 -16.62 -15.83 6.94
N THR A 884 -17.57 -15.27 7.69
CA THR A 884 -17.32 -14.83 9.08
C THR A 884 -17.16 -16.08 9.96
N PRO A 885 -16.11 -16.19 10.81
CA PRO A 885 -15.92 -17.37 11.65
C PRO A 885 -17.08 -17.57 12.65
N PRO A 886 -17.46 -18.81 12.98
CA PRO A 886 -18.43 -19.09 14.04
C PRO A 886 -18.06 -18.39 15.35
N SER A 887 -19.08 -17.91 16.08
CA SER A 887 -18.97 -17.13 17.32
C SER A 887 -18.13 -15.83 17.25
N SER A 888 -17.62 -15.43 16.08
CA SER A 888 -16.86 -14.19 15.93
C SER A 888 -17.79 -12.97 15.86
N LYS A 889 -17.82 -12.17 16.93
CA LYS A 889 -18.50 -10.87 16.97
C LYS A 889 -17.95 -9.84 15.95
N SER A 890 -16.83 -10.15 15.29
CA SER A 890 -16.30 -9.39 14.17
C SER A 890 -16.93 -9.78 12.83
N LYS A 891 -17.63 -8.83 12.19
CA LYS A 891 -18.23 -8.93 10.83
C LYS A 891 -17.20 -8.96 9.68
N LEU A 892 -16.00 -9.50 9.94
CA LEU A 892 -14.92 -9.66 8.94
C LEU A 892 -14.88 -11.09 8.43
N LYS A 893 -15.13 -11.28 7.13
CA LYS A 893 -14.91 -12.55 6.44
C LYS A 893 -13.41 -12.92 6.46
N LYS A 894 -13.10 -14.18 6.77
CA LYS A 894 -11.77 -14.80 6.64
C LYS A 894 -11.84 -15.91 5.58
N LEU A 895 -10.71 -16.44 5.12
CA LEU A 895 -10.71 -17.71 4.38
C LEU A 895 -10.73 -18.84 5.42
N LEU A 896 -11.67 -19.77 5.31
CA LEU A 896 -11.84 -20.92 6.22
C LEU A 896 -11.88 -22.22 5.42
N LEU A 897 -11.43 -23.31 6.04
CA LEU A 897 -11.78 -24.67 5.62
C LEU A 897 -13.04 -25.08 6.39
N THR A 898 -14.05 -25.61 5.70
CA THR A 898 -15.38 -25.88 6.27
C THR A 898 -16.01 -27.09 5.61
N LEU A 899 -16.50 -28.03 6.43
CA LEU A 899 -17.27 -29.21 6.04
C LEU A 899 -18.75 -28.86 5.75
N TYR A 900 -19.00 -27.68 5.18
CA TYR A 900 -20.35 -27.22 4.82
C TYR A 900 -20.59 -27.43 3.31
N PRO A 901 -21.84 -27.60 2.86
CA PRO A 901 -22.21 -27.41 1.47
C PRO A 901 -21.74 -26.03 0.96
N LYS A 902 -21.36 -25.96 -0.31
CA LYS A 902 -20.87 -24.76 -0.99
C LYS A 902 -21.89 -24.32 -2.02
N SER A 903 -22.17 -23.03 -2.09
CA SER A 903 -23.11 -22.47 -3.08
C SER A 903 -22.48 -21.30 -3.82
N ASN A 904 -22.77 -21.20 -5.12
CA ASN A 904 -22.20 -20.22 -6.04
C ASN A 904 -20.65 -20.24 -6.04
N TYR A 905 -20.07 -21.45 -5.94
CA TYR A 905 -18.64 -21.67 -5.75
C TYR A 905 -17.93 -21.65 -7.10
N VAL A 906 -17.26 -20.53 -7.41
CA VAL A 906 -16.42 -20.42 -8.61
C VAL A 906 -15.11 -21.18 -8.41
N LEU A 907 -14.74 -22.12 -9.28
CA LEU A 907 -13.48 -22.90 -9.24
C LEU A 907 -12.97 -23.29 -10.64
N HIS A 908 -11.71 -23.69 -10.74
CA HIS A 908 -11.13 -24.23 -11.99
C HIS A 908 -11.58 -25.68 -12.24
N TYR A 909 -11.79 -26.10 -13.49
CA TYR A 909 -12.31 -27.45 -13.80
C TYR A 909 -11.47 -28.59 -13.20
N ARG A 910 -10.14 -28.48 -13.25
CA ARG A 910 -9.21 -29.45 -12.62
C ARG A 910 -9.37 -29.54 -11.09
N ASN A 911 -9.77 -28.45 -10.44
CA ASN A 911 -10.13 -28.47 -9.01
C ASN A 911 -11.48 -29.15 -8.77
N LEU A 912 -12.46 -28.99 -9.68
CA LEU A 912 -13.73 -29.70 -9.59
C LEU A 912 -13.52 -31.22 -9.71
N LYS A 913 -12.73 -31.70 -10.70
CA LYS A 913 -12.38 -33.13 -10.83
C LYS A 913 -11.87 -33.71 -9.51
N MET A 914 -10.79 -33.14 -8.98
CA MET A 914 -10.20 -33.53 -7.69
C MET A 914 -11.21 -33.51 -6.53
N TYR A 915 -12.14 -32.54 -6.49
CA TYR A 915 -13.16 -32.50 -5.42
C TYR A 915 -14.19 -33.63 -5.55
N LEU A 916 -14.60 -33.99 -6.78
CA LEU A 916 -15.51 -35.11 -7.02
C LEU A 916 -14.81 -36.48 -6.82
N GLU A 917 -13.53 -36.58 -7.19
CA GLU A 917 -12.68 -37.77 -6.93
C GLU A 917 -12.53 -38.06 -5.43
N GLN A 918 -12.44 -37.03 -4.59
CA GLN A 918 -12.49 -37.17 -3.12
C GLN A 918 -13.94 -37.16 -2.56
N GLY A 919 -14.96 -37.37 -3.39
CA GLY A 919 -16.33 -37.68 -2.95
C GLY A 919 -17.27 -36.51 -2.66
N LEU A 920 -16.89 -35.24 -2.90
CA LEU A 920 -17.89 -34.16 -2.90
C LEU A 920 -18.88 -34.38 -4.04
N ARG A 921 -20.13 -33.93 -3.86
CA ARG A 921 -21.20 -34.16 -4.85
C ARG A 921 -21.56 -32.87 -5.55
N LEU A 922 -21.56 -32.86 -6.89
CA LEU A 922 -22.06 -31.75 -7.68
C LEU A 922 -23.60 -31.70 -7.56
N VAL A 923 -24.13 -30.64 -6.94
CA VAL A 923 -25.58 -30.44 -6.79
C VAL A 923 -26.14 -29.71 -8.00
N LYS A 924 -25.42 -28.69 -8.49
CA LYS A 924 -25.90 -27.83 -9.58
C LYS A 924 -24.76 -27.12 -10.31
N LEU A 925 -24.90 -27.00 -11.62
CA LEU A 925 -24.07 -26.16 -12.47
C LEU A 925 -24.76 -24.80 -12.65
N ASN A 926 -24.08 -23.68 -12.33
CA ASN A 926 -24.67 -22.33 -12.35
C ASN A 926 -24.27 -21.53 -13.59
N GLN A 927 -22.99 -21.55 -13.97
CA GLN A 927 -22.44 -20.84 -15.13
C GLN A 927 -21.03 -21.34 -15.45
N VAL A 928 -20.67 -21.49 -16.72
CA VAL A 928 -19.33 -21.95 -17.16
C VAL A 928 -18.67 -20.93 -18.08
N LEU A 929 -17.39 -20.65 -17.84
CA LEU A 929 -16.52 -19.81 -18.67
C LEU A 929 -15.44 -20.67 -19.33
N ARG A 930 -15.53 -20.84 -20.65
CA ARG A 930 -14.56 -21.51 -21.52
C ARG A 930 -13.44 -20.55 -21.94
N PHE A 931 -12.23 -21.08 -22.16
CA PHE A 931 -11.07 -20.34 -22.68
C PHE A 931 -10.06 -21.28 -23.38
N LYS A 932 -9.12 -20.69 -24.12
CA LYS A 932 -7.86 -21.34 -24.50
C LYS A 932 -6.81 -21.26 -23.41
N GLN A 933 -6.09 -22.36 -23.21
CA GLN A 933 -5.01 -22.53 -22.23
C GLN A 933 -3.77 -23.16 -22.89
N SER A 934 -2.59 -22.91 -22.33
CA SER A 934 -1.32 -23.55 -22.75
C SER A 934 -0.26 -23.39 -21.67
N ALA A 935 0.86 -24.10 -21.75
CA ALA A 935 2.00 -23.98 -20.83
C ALA A 935 2.85 -22.70 -21.07
N TRP A 936 2.23 -21.56 -21.41
CA TRP A 936 2.92 -20.36 -21.92
C TRP A 936 3.93 -19.73 -20.95
N LEU A 937 3.74 -19.88 -19.63
CA LEU A 937 4.71 -19.43 -18.63
C LEU A 937 5.92 -20.35 -18.48
N LYS A 938 5.85 -21.62 -18.88
CA LYS A 938 6.85 -22.65 -18.54
C LYS A 938 8.28 -22.24 -18.90
N LYS A 939 8.50 -21.72 -20.12
CA LYS A 939 9.79 -21.21 -20.60
C LYS A 939 10.44 -20.17 -19.67
N TYR A 940 9.64 -19.30 -19.05
CA TYR A 940 10.13 -18.30 -18.09
C TYR A 940 10.45 -18.92 -16.72
N ILE A 941 9.63 -19.88 -16.27
CA ILE A 941 9.86 -20.62 -15.01
C ILE A 941 11.11 -21.49 -15.12
N ASP A 942 11.28 -22.22 -16.22
CA ASP A 942 12.45 -23.06 -16.51
C ASP A 942 13.74 -22.23 -16.47
N LEU A 943 13.78 -21.11 -17.21
CA LEU A 943 14.92 -20.19 -17.24
C LEU A 943 15.30 -19.69 -15.84
N ASN A 944 14.34 -19.17 -15.07
CA ASN A 944 14.61 -18.66 -13.73
C ASN A 944 15.01 -19.77 -12.76
N THR A 945 14.50 -21.00 -12.93
CA THR A 945 14.85 -22.15 -12.11
C THR A 945 16.29 -22.61 -12.39
N MET A 946 16.66 -22.70 -13.67
CA MET A 946 18.04 -22.99 -14.11
C MET A 946 19.02 -21.93 -13.60
N LEU A 947 18.72 -20.64 -13.78
CA LEU A 947 19.55 -19.55 -13.26
C LEU A 947 19.69 -19.61 -11.73
N ARG A 948 18.60 -19.93 -11.01
CA ARG A 948 18.59 -20.14 -9.55
C ARG A 948 19.36 -21.38 -9.08
N GLN A 949 19.49 -22.40 -9.92
CA GLN A 949 20.29 -23.60 -9.66
C GLN A 949 21.79 -23.33 -9.92
N ALA A 950 22.12 -22.62 -11.00
CA ALA A 950 23.50 -22.23 -11.34
C ALA A 950 24.08 -21.11 -10.45
N SER A 951 23.22 -20.33 -9.77
CA SER A 951 23.60 -19.23 -8.88
C SER A 951 24.46 -19.72 -7.70
N LYS A 952 25.71 -19.21 -7.59
CA LYS A 952 26.66 -19.58 -6.54
C LYS A 952 26.41 -18.83 -5.21
N ASN A 953 26.28 -17.51 -5.24
CA ASN A 953 25.93 -16.69 -4.07
C ASN A 953 24.42 -16.76 -3.75
N ASP A 954 24.01 -16.33 -2.56
CA ASP A 954 22.59 -16.37 -2.16
C ASP A 954 21.77 -15.17 -2.64
N PHE A 955 22.40 -14.06 -3.06
CA PHE A 955 21.69 -12.93 -3.64
C PHE A 955 20.97 -13.36 -4.92
N ASP A 956 21.69 -13.93 -5.88
CA ASP A 956 21.14 -14.38 -7.17
C ASP A 956 20.08 -15.47 -6.96
N LYS A 957 20.33 -16.45 -6.07
CA LYS A 957 19.36 -17.51 -5.70
C LYS A 957 18.03 -16.94 -5.18
N ASN A 958 18.07 -15.80 -4.48
CA ASN A 958 16.89 -15.11 -3.95
C ASN A 958 16.26 -14.17 -4.99
N PHE A 959 17.07 -13.50 -5.82
CA PHE A 959 16.57 -12.68 -6.92
C PHE A 959 15.78 -13.50 -7.95
N PHE A 960 16.33 -14.62 -8.45
CA PHE A 960 15.60 -15.48 -9.39
C PHE A 960 14.36 -16.14 -8.75
N LYS A 961 14.35 -16.39 -7.43
CA LYS A 961 13.13 -16.78 -6.69
C LYS A 961 12.10 -15.64 -6.66
N LEU A 962 12.54 -14.41 -6.43
CA LEU A 962 11.68 -13.22 -6.45
C LEU A 962 11.09 -12.97 -7.84
N MET A 963 11.86 -13.16 -8.91
CA MET A 963 11.40 -12.99 -10.29
C MET A 963 10.24 -13.94 -10.64
N ILE A 964 10.35 -15.24 -10.30
CA ILE A 964 9.25 -16.21 -10.39
C ILE A 964 8.03 -15.72 -9.59
N ASN A 965 8.20 -15.50 -8.28
CA ASN A 965 7.08 -15.15 -7.39
C ASN A 965 6.41 -13.81 -7.74
N SER A 966 7.15 -12.89 -8.36
CA SER A 966 6.64 -11.58 -8.75
C SER A 966 5.65 -11.63 -9.89
N VAL A 967 5.84 -12.51 -10.89
CA VAL A 967 4.90 -12.67 -12.00
C VAL A 967 3.51 -13.01 -11.48
N PHE A 968 3.41 -14.02 -10.61
CA PHE A 968 2.16 -14.39 -9.94
C PHE A 968 1.50 -13.19 -9.22
N GLY A 969 2.28 -12.43 -8.44
CA GLY A 969 1.79 -11.23 -7.75
C GLY A 969 1.27 -10.13 -8.69
N LYS A 970 1.74 -10.08 -9.94
CA LYS A 970 1.32 -9.12 -10.98
C LYS A 970 0.12 -9.60 -11.79
N LEU A 971 -0.06 -10.92 -11.97
CA LEU A 971 -1.31 -11.50 -12.47
C LEU A 971 -2.46 -11.16 -11.50
N MET A 972 -2.20 -11.21 -10.19
CA MET A 972 -3.15 -10.94 -9.09
C MET A 972 -3.34 -9.45 -8.71
N GLU A 973 -2.90 -8.51 -9.55
CA GLU A 973 -2.79 -7.09 -9.18
C GLU A 973 -4.13 -6.34 -9.15
N ASN A 974 -4.73 -6.17 -7.97
CA ASN A 974 -6.04 -5.51 -7.83
C ASN A 974 -5.96 -3.96 -7.94
N VAL A 975 -6.14 -3.45 -9.16
CA VAL A 975 -6.14 -2.02 -9.54
C VAL A 975 -7.20 -1.13 -8.85
N ARG A 976 -8.23 -1.72 -8.20
CA ARG A 976 -9.21 -0.97 -7.37
C ARG A 976 -8.62 -0.54 -6.02
N LYS A 977 -7.53 -1.17 -5.55
CA LYS A 977 -6.87 -0.85 -4.27
C LYS A 977 -5.84 0.28 -4.35
N TYR A 978 -5.34 0.61 -5.55
CA TYR A 978 -4.42 1.74 -5.77
C TYR A 978 -5.01 3.07 -5.26
N LYS A 979 -4.17 3.92 -4.69
CA LYS A 979 -4.55 5.25 -4.20
C LYS A 979 -4.35 6.35 -5.25
N ASP A 980 -5.15 7.42 -5.16
CA ASP A 980 -4.87 8.72 -5.77
C ASP A 980 -4.49 9.66 -4.61
N VAL A 981 -3.20 9.96 -4.48
CA VAL A 981 -2.64 10.87 -3.46
C VAL A 981 -1.83 11.92 -4.19
N ARG A 982 -2.03 13.18 -3.80
CA ARG A 982 -1.44 14.36 -4.47
C ARG A 982 -0.77 15.24 -3.43
N LEU A 983 0.44 15.65 -3.75
CA LEU A 983 1.21 16.65 -3.01
C LEU A 983 0.88 18.02 -3.61
N VAL A 984 0.49 18.98 -2.79
CA VAL A 984 0.02 20.29 -3.24
C VAL A 984 0.66 21.41 -2.41
N THR A 985 1.36 22.31 -3.08
CA THR A 985 2.09 23.45 -2.49
C THR A 985 1.39 24.81 -2.71
N GLN A 986 0.19 24.82 -3.29
CA GLN A 986 -0.56 26.03 -3.61
C GLN A 986 -2.03 25.93 -3.23
N TRP A 987 -2.61 27.02 -2.72
CA TRP A 987 -4.04 27.10 -2.44
C TRP A 987 -4.90 27.25 -3.70
N GLY A 988 -4.52 28.18 -4.58
CA GLY A 988 -5.31 28.64 -5.74
C GLY A 988 -4.99 27.90 -7.05
N GLY A 989 -5.65 28.32 -8.13
CA GLY A 989 -5.48 27.72 -9.45
C GLY A 989 -6.16 26.36 -9.62
N ARG A 990 -6.16 25.86 -10.87
CA ARG A 990 -6.87 24.63 -11.29
C ARG A 990 -6.43 23.38 -10.52
N TYR A 991 -5.17 23.33 -10.09
CA TYR A 991 -4.57 22.20 -9.38
C TYR A 991 -4.24 22.51 -7.91
N GLY A 992 -4.67 23.67 -7.38
CA GLY A 992 -4.47 24.02 -5.98
C GLY A 992 -5.40 23.27 -5.01
N ALA A 993 -5.06 23.36 -3.72
CA ALA A 993 -5.78 22.69 -2.65
C ALA A 993 -7.28 23.04 -2.63
N ARG A 994 -7.64 24.29 -2.92
CA ARG A 994 -9.04 24.74 -3.06
C ARG A 994 -9.81 23.91 -4.09
N SER A 995 -9.23 23.69 -5.27
CA SER A 995 -9.84 22.95 -6.37
C SER A 995 -10.04 21.47 -6.01
N MET A 996 -9.05 20.83 -5.41
CA MET A 996 -9.16 19.43 -5.00
C MET A 996 -10.14 19.24 -3.84
N ILE A 997 -10.12 20.13 -2.84
CA ILE A 997 -11.02 20.09 -1.69
C ILE A 997 -12.46 20.42 -2.08
N ALA A 998 -12.69 21.22 -3.13
CA ALA A 998 -14.03 21.47 -3.65
C ALA A 998 -14.71 20.19 -4.20
N GLN A 999 -13.94 19.29 -4.82
CA GLN A 999 -14.47 18.11 -5.52
C GLN A 999 -15.19 17.11 -4.57
N PRO A 1000 -16.29 16.46 -5.01
CA PRO A 1000 -17.01 15.46 -4.21
C PRO A 1000 -16.23 14.17 -3.92
N ASN A 1001 -15.26 13.81 -4.76
CA ASN A 1001 -14.42 12.61 -4.54
C ASN A 1001 -13.24 12.84 -3.59
N PHE A 1002 -13.01 14.06 -3.10
CA PHE A 1002 -12.10 14.33 -1.98
C PHE A 1002 -12.37 13.38 -0.81
N ASN A 1003 -11.36 12.59 -0.40
CA ASN A 1003 -11.47 11.70 0.75
C ASN A 1003 -11.07 12.43 2.04
N SER A 1004 -9.83 12.89 2.08
CA SER A 1004 -9.24 13.63 3.19
C SER A 1004 -7.93 14.29 2.75
N CYS A 1005 -7.46 15.25 3.54
CA CYS A 1005 -6.10 15.77 3.43
C CYS A 1005 -5.33 15.58 4.75
N THR A 1006 -4.04 15.88 4.71
CA THR A 1006 -3.12 15.97 5.84
C THR A 1006 -2.21 17.17 5.56
N ILE A 1007 -2.12 18.10 6.51
CA ILE A 1007 -1.19 19.24 6.44
C ILE A 1007 0.22 18.69 6.66
N PHE A 1008 1.16 18.98 5.76
CA PHE A 1008 2.59 18.63 5.90
C PHE A 1008 3.37 19.84 6.46
N ASP A 1009 3.06 21.03 5.97
CA ASP A 1009 3.74 22.28 6.34
C ASP A 1009 2.80 23.49 6.14
N LYS A 1010 3.23 24.69 6.56
CA LYS A 1010 2.51 25.97 6.40
C LYS A 1010 2.02 26.23 4.97
N ASP A 1011 2.73 25.72 3.96
CA ASP A 1011 2.45 25.90 2.54
C ASP A 1011 2.31 24.57 1.77
N MET A 1012 2.21 23.43 2.47
CA MET A 1012 2.23 22.10 1.83
C MET A 1012 1.18 21.15 2.43
N VAL A 1013 0.39 20.52 1.56
CA VAL A 1013 -0.68 19.57 1.96
C VAL A 1013 -0.64 18.31 1.09
N ILE A 1014 -0.90 17.16 1.72
CA ILE A 1014 -1.19 15.90 1.04
C ILE A 1014 -2.71 15.74 0.94
N ILE A 1015 -3.22 15.49 -0.27
CA ILE A 1015 -4.65 15.27 -0.54
C ILE A 1015 -4.88 13.87 -1.09
N GLU A 1016 -5.75 13.09 -0.45
CA GLU A 1016 -6.20 11.79 -0.91
C GLU A 1016 -7.57 11.91 -1.61
N MET A 1017 -7.65 11.39 -2.83
CA MET A 1017 -8.86 11.40 -3.67
C MET A 1017 -9.41 9.98 -3.83
N ASN A 1018 -10.74 9.85 -3.88
CA ASN A 1018 -11.40 8.63 -4.32
C ASN A 1018 -11.35 8.54 -5.85
N LYS A 1019 -11.05 7.36 -6.40
CA LYS A 1019 -11.08 7.13 -7.86
C LYS A 1019 -12.50 7.26 -8.41
N LEU A 1020 -12.66 8.09 -9.45
CA LEU A 1020 -13.89 8.17 -10.25
C LEU A 1020 -13.97 7.09 -11.36
N GLU A 1021 -12.82 6.51 -11.71
CA GLU A 1021 -12.70 5.43 -12.69
C GLU A 1021 -11.58 4.45 -12.30
N VAL A 1022 -11.78 3.17 -12.62
CA VAL A 1022 -10.77 2.11 -12.57
C VAL A 1022 -10.73 1.42 -13.94
N PHE A 1023 -9.53 1.24 -14.49
CA PHE A 1023 -9.30 0.48 -15.73
C PHE A 1023 -8.84 -0.94 -15.37
N LEU A 1024 -9.59 -1.96 -15.75
CA LEU A 1024 -9.28 -3.37 -15.47
C LEU A 1024 -8.36 -3.95 -16.55
N ASN A 1025 -7.05 -3.71 -16.42
CA ASN A 1025 -6.04 -4.09 -17.41
C ASN A 1025 -5.07 -5.17 -16.92
N LYS A 1026 -5.59 -6.20 -16.24
CA LYS A 1026 -4.80 -7.26 -15.60
C LYS A 1026 -5.38 -8.64 -15.93
N PRO A 1027 -4.54 -9.63 -16.30
CA PRO A 1027 -4.97 -11.00 -16.63
C PRO A 1027 -5.25 -11.80 -15.34
N ILE A 1028 -6.23 -11.35 -14.55
CA ILE A 1028 -6.55 -11.92 -13.23
C ILE A 1028 -7.02 -13.38 -13.30
N TYR A 1029 -7.49 -13.85 -14.47
CA TYR A 1029 -7.85 -15.25 -14.73
C TYR A 1029 -6.66 -16.20 -14.58
N ALA A 1030 -5.46 -15.79 -14.98
CA ALA A 1030 -4.25 -16.61 -14.90
C ALA A 1030 -3.77 -16.69 -13.45
N GLY A 1031 -3.80 -15.58 -12.73
CA GLY A 1031 -3.51 -15.55 -11.29
C GLY A 1031 -4.53 -16.34 -10.46
N PHE A 1032 -5.81 -16.27 -10.83
CA PHE A 1032 -6.86 -17.12 -10.25
C PHE A 1032 -6.57 -18.60 -10.49
N SER A 1033 -6.23 -19.00 -11.72
CA SER A 1033 -5.97 -20.41 -12.05
C SER A 1033 -4.73 -20.92 -11.33
N VAL A 1034 -3.67 -20.12 -11.24
CA VAL A 1034 -2.48 -20.43 -10.42
C VAL A 1034 -2.84 -20.57 -8.94
N LEU A 1035 -3.75 -19.77 -8.40
CA LEU A 1035 -4.22 -19.90 -7.01
C LEU A 1035 -5.06 -21.14 -6.74
N ASP A 1036 -5.83 -21.61 -7.71
CA ASP A 1036 -6.70 -22.78 -7.55
C ASP A 1036 -5.94 -24.08 -7.83
N LEU A 1037 -5.23 -24.15 -8.95
CA LEU A 1037 -4.37 -25.30 -9.30
C LEU A 1037 -3.26 -25.54 -8.26
N SER A 1038 -2.72 -24.50 -7.61
CA SER A 1038 -1.73 -24.72 -6.55
C SER A 1038 -2.28 -25.52 -5.36
N LYS A 1039 -3.60 -25.54 -5.16
CA LYS A 1039 -4.24 -26.34 -4.10
C LYS A 1039 -4.26 -27.83 -4.44
N THR A 1040 -4.32 -28.22 -5.73
CA THR A 1040 -4.41 -29.65 -6.09
C THR A 1040 -3.14 -30.41 -5.72
N PHE A 1041 -1.95 -29.79 -5.80
CA PHE A 1041 -0.70 -30.40 -5.33
C PHE A 1041 -0.70 -30.72 -3.81
N LEU A 1042 -1.25 -29.82 -2.98
CA LEU A 1042 -1.39 -30.08 -1.55
C LEU A 1042 -2.45 -31.15 -1.26
N TYR A 1043 -3.58 -31.11 -1.98
CA TYR A 1043 -4.63 -32.11 -1.82
C TYR A 1043 -4.23 -33.50 -2.34
N ASP A 1044 -3.43 -33.60 -3.40
CA ASP A 1044 -2.87 -34.86 -3.88
C ASP A 1044 -1.93 -35.47 -2.84
N PHE A 1045 -0.96 -34.68 -2.33
CA PHE A 1045 -0.05 -35.17 -1.31
C PHE A 1045 -0.78 -35.60 -0.02
N HIS A 1046 -1.81 -34.86 0.39
CA HIS A 1046 -2.61 -35.22 1.58
C HIS A 1046 -3.52 -36.44 1.33
N TYR A 1047 -4.45 -36.34 0.38
CA TYR A 1047 -5.50 -37.35 0.17
C TYR A 1047 -5.03 -38.56 -0.63
N ASN A 1048 -4.27 -38.37 -1.71
CA ASN A 1048 -3.87 -39.46 -2.62
C ASN A 1048 -2.57 -40.17 -2.19
N TYR A 1049 -1.71 -39.51 -1.40
CA TYR A 1049 -0.48 -40.12 -0.87
C TYR A 1049 -0.56 -40.37 0.64
N VAL A 1050 -0.58 -39.33 1.49
CA VAL A 1050 -0.47 -39.49 2.95
C VAL A 1050 -1.62 -40.32 3.53
N LEU A 1051 -2.87 -39.97 3.27
CA LEU A 1051 -4.01 -40.71 3.83
C LEU A 1051 -4.17 -42.11 3.22
N ARG A 1052 -3.68 -42.37 2.00
CA ARG A 1052 -3.65 -43.73 1.43
C ARG A 1052 -2.57 -44.62 2.05
N LYS A 1053 -1.33 -44.12 2.20
CA LYS A 1053 -0.20 -44.90 2.75
C LYS A 1053 -0.27 -45.05 4.27
N PHE A 1054 -0.66 -44.00 5.00
CA PHE A 1054 -0.60 -43.97 6.48
C PHE A 1054 -1.96 -44.03 7.18
N LYS A 1055 -3.05 -43.61 6.51
CA LYS A 1055 -4.41 -43.56 7.10
C LYS A 1055 -4.39 -42.81 8.45
N ASN A 1056 -5.06 -43.33 9.47
CA ASN A 1056 -5.16 -42.77 10.82
C ASN A 1056 -3.80 -42.67 11.56
N ASN A 1057 -2.71 -43.23 11.02
CA ASN A 1057 -1.35 -43.06 11.57
C ASN A 1057 -0.70 -41.73 11.14
N ALA A 1058 -1.38 -40.88 10.37
CA ALA A 1058 -0.94 -39.53 10.03
C ALA A 1058 -1.96 -38.48 10.46
N GLN A 1059 -1.50 -37.45 11.18
CA GLN A 1059 -2.31 -36.32 11.64
C GLN A 1059 -1.67 -35.01 11.21
N LEU A 1060 -2.44 -34.13 10.55
CA LEU A 1060 -1.99 -32.81 10.14
C LEU A 1060 -2.11 -31.82 11.31
N LEU A 1061 -0.99 -31.24 11.72
CA LEU A 1061 -0.96 -30.23 12.77
C LEU A 1061 -1.25 -28.84 12.21
N TYR A 1062 -0.60 -28.51 11.09
CA TYR A 1062 -0.58 -27.15 10.55
C TYR A 1062 -0.33 -27.13 9.06
N THR A 1063 -0.92 -26.15 8.37
CA THR A 1063 -0.62 -25.82 6.98
C THR A 1063 -0.52 -24.32 6.78
N ASP A 1064 0.38 -23.90 5.89
CA ASP A 1064 0.40 -22.55 5.34
C ASP A 1064 0.91 -22.52 3.90
N THR A 1065 -0.02 -22.26 2.97
CA THR A 1065 0.15 -21.95 1.55
C THR A 1065 0.76 -23.06 0.69
N ASP A 1066 1.96 -23.52 1.04
CA ASP A 1066 2.80 -24.51 0.38
C ASP A 1066 3.37 -25.54 1.38
N SER A 1067 3.12 -25.37 2.68
CA SER A 1067 3.63 -26.20 3.78
C SER A 1067 2.57 -27.08 4.48
N LEU A 1068 3.02 -28.23 4.99
CA LEU A 1068 2.27 -29.21 5.78
C LEU A 1068 3.15 -29.73 6.93
N VAL A 1069 2.70 -29.57 8.18
CA VAL A 1069 3.36 -30.14 9.37
C VAL A 1069 2.53 -31.30 9.89
N TYR A 1070 3.12 -32.49 9.93
CA TYR A 1070 2.46 -33.74 10.32
C TYR A 1070 3.05 -34.34 11.60
N ASN A 1071 2.22 -35.10 12.30
CA ASN A 1071 2.60 -36.11 13.27
C ASN A 1071 2.32 -37.50 12.67
N PHE A 1072 3.34 -38.36 12.56
CA PHE A 1072 3.23 -39.73 12.03
C PHE A 1072 3.53 -40.77 13.11
N SER A 1073 2.61 -41.71 13.32
CA SER A 1073 2.73 -42.81 14.27
C SER A 1073 3.10 -44.12 13.56
N VAL A 1074 4.34 -44.22 13.09
CA VAL A 1074 4.87 -45.32 12.24
C VAL A 1074 6.17 -45.91 12.82
N PRO A 1075 6.60 -47.13 12.44
CA PRO A 1075 7.87 -47.71 12.91
C PRO A 1075 9.12 -46.93 12.44
N ASP A 1076 9.06 -46.35 11.25
CA ASP A 1076 10.02 -45.34 10.78
C ASP A 1076 9.43 -44.51 9.63
N ILE A 1077 9.56 -43.19 9.70
CA ILE A 1077 9.22 -42.29 8.59
C ILE A 1077 10.35 -42.15 7.57
N TYR A 1078 11.61 -42.35 8.00
CA TYR A 1078 12.77 -42.13 7.14
C TYR A 1078 13.00 -43.29 6.16
N GLU A 1079 12.58 -44.50 6.50
CA GLU A 1079 12.48 -45.61 5.54
C GLU A 1079 11.43 -45.30 4.45
N CYS A 1080 10.25 -44.80 4.82
CA CYS A 1080 9.21 -44.40 3.87
C CYS A 1080 9.70 -43.31 2.89
N ILE A 1081 10.55 -42.38 3.36
CA ILE A 1081 11.17 -41.34 2.51
C ILE A 1081 12.21 -41.93 1.55
N LYS A 1082 12.86 -43.05 1.88
CA LYS A 1082 13.77 -43.78 0.97
C LYS A 1082 13.02 -44.63 -0.05
N GLU A 1083 11.88 -45.22 0.33
CA GLU A 1083 10.97 -45.92 -0.59
C GLU A 1083 10.40 -44.97 -1.66
N ASP A 1084 9.79 -43.87 -1.21
CA ASP A 1084 9.07 -42.91 -2.08
C ASP A 1084 9.98 -41.72 -2.48
N ILE A 1085 11.29 -41.95 -2.66
CA ILE A 1085 12.31 -40.90 -2.80
C ILE A 1085 12.10 -39.99 -4.02
N ASP A 1086 11.36 -40.46 -5.04
CA ASP A 1086 10.93 -39.67 -6.20
C ASP A 1086 10.05 -38.47 -5.82
N ARG A 1087 9.34 -38.56 -4.69
CA ARG A 1087 8.42 -37.53 -4.18
C ARG A 1087 9.11 -36.45 -3.36
N PHE A 1088 10.35 -36.69 -2.92
CA PHE A 1088 11.04 -35.85 -1.93
C PHE A 1088 12.30 -35.16 -2.50
N ASP A 1089 12.57 -33.93 -2.04
CA ASP A 1089 13.89 -33.27 -2.18
C ASP A 1089 14.66 -33.40 -0.87
N THR A 1090 15.71 -34.21 -0.92
CA THR A 1090 16.61 -34.54 0.18
C THR A 1090 17.99 -33.93 -0.01
N SER A 1091 18.21 -33.16 -1.09
CA SER A 1091 19.54 -32.69 -1.52
C SER A 1091 20.27 -31.74 -0.59
N ASP A 1092 19.59 -31.17 0.40
CA ASP A 1092 20.16 -30.28 1.42
C ASP A 1092 20.22 -30.97 2.82
N TYR A 1093 19.99 -32.29 2.91
CA TYR A 1093 20.30 -33.11 4.10
C TYR A 1093 21.82 -33.22 4.32
N ASN A 1094 22.24 -33.70 5.50
CA ASN A 1094 23.63 -34.05 5.76
C ASN A 1094 24.08 -35.23 4.86
N PRO A 1095 25.25 -35.21 4.20
CA PRO A 1095 25.84 -36.40 3.58
C PRO A 1095 25.92 -37.56 4.56
N ASP A 1096 26.42 -37.32 5.77
CA ASP A 1096 26.51 -38.31 6.85
C ASP A 1096 25.22 -38.37 7.68
N ASN A 1097 24.06 -38.48 7.02
CA ASN A 1097 22.79 -38.59 7.75
C ASN A 1097 22.56 -40.01 8.30
N ILE A 1098 22.18 -40.08 9.57
CA ILE A 1098 21.98 -41.32 10.35
C ILE A 1098 20.87 -42.24 9.83
N TYR A 1099 20.14 -41.82 8.79
CA TYR A 1099 19.04 -42.56 8.17
C TYR A 1099 19.47 -43.27 6.87
N GLY A 1100 20.65 -42.95 6.32
CA GLY A 1100 21.10 -43.45 5.02
C GLY A 1100 20.29 -42.96 3.83
N ILE A 1101 19.66 -41.78 3.93
CA ILE A 1101 18.89 -41.15 2.85
C ILE A 1101 19.86 -40.59 1.78
N PRO A 1102 19.69 -40.90 0.48
CA PRO A 1102 20.51 -40.33 -0.58
C PRO A 1102 20.16 -38.86 -0.84
N LEU A 1103 21.15 -38.05 -1.25
CA LEU A 1103 20.97 -36.61 -1.52
C LEU A 1103 20.56 -36.35 -2.97
N VAL A 1104 19.25 -36.24 -3.24
CA VAL A 1104 18.70 -36.14 -4.60
C VAL A 1104 17.68 -35.00 -4.78
N ASN A 1105 17.25 -34.77 -6.02
CA ASN A 1105 16.09 -33.92 -6.38
C ASN A 1105 16.20 -32.40 -6.10
N LYS A 1106 17.43 -31.87 -6.14
CA LYS A 1106 17.77 -30.49 -5.71
C LYS A 1106 16.94 -29.37 -6.34
N LYS A 1107 16.02 -28.82 -5.53
CA LYS A 1107 15.11 -27.70 -5.86
C LYS A 1107 14.19 -28.00 -7.05
N VAL A 1108 13.95 -29.28 -7.35
CA VAL A 1108 13.03 -29.70 -8.42
C VAL A 1108 11.61 -29.22 -8.07
N PRO A 1109 10.96 -28.40 -8.92
CA PRO A 1109 9.65 -27.83 -8.58
C PRO A 1109 8.57 -28.91 -8.40
N GLY A 1110 7.73 -28.74 -7.37
CA GLY A 1110 6.59 -29.62 -7.08
C GLY A 1110 6.85 -30.75 -6.07
N LEU A 1111 8.11 -31.12 -5.83
CA LEU A 1111 8.46 -32.14 -4.83
C LEU A 1111 8.44 -31.59 -3.39
N MET A 1112 8.26 -32.47 -2.41
CA MET A 1112 8.27 -32.11 -0.99
C MET A 1112 9.69 -32.11 -0.44
N LYS A 1113 10.18 -30.97 0.06
CA LYS A 1113 11.38 -30.97 0.93
C LYS A 1113 10.97 -31.04 2.40
N ASP A 1114 11.78 -31.68 3.23
CA ASP A 1114 11.74 -31.46 4.68
C ASP A 1114 12.42 -30.12 5.00
N GLU A 1115 11.66 -29.15 5.51
CA GLU A 1115 12.14 -27.82 5.90
C GLU A 1115 13.14 -27.86 7.07
N ASN A 1116 13.32 -29.02 7.72
CA ASN A 1116 14.34 -29.23 8.76
C ASN A 1116 15.64 -29.87 8.25
N ASN A 1117 15.71 -30.28 6.97
CA ASN A 1117 16.85 -30.95 6.35
C ASN A 1117 17.32 -32.21 7.12
N GLY A 1118 16.38 -33.07 7.50
CA GLY A 1118 16.61 -34.30 8.25
C GLY A 1118 16.82 -34.10 9.76
N LYS A 1119 16.72 -32.87 10.29
CA LYS A 1119 16.86 -32.62 11.73
C LYS A 1119 15.56 -32.91 12.45
N ILE A 1120 15.64 -33.74 13.50
CA ILE A 1120 14.47 -34.16 14.29
C ILE A 1120 13.78 -32.95 14.92
N MET A 1121 12.51 -32.75 14.58
CA MET A 1121 11.60 -31.90 15.34
C MET A 1121 11.09 -32.66 16.56
N THR A 1122 11.21 -32.08 17.75
CA THR A 1122 10.87 -32.75 19.02
C THR A 1122 9.53 -32.32 19.60
N GLU A 1123 9.10 -31.09 19.34
CA GLU A 1123 7.85 -30.52 19.86
C GLU A 1123 7.29 -29.44 18.91
N PHE A 1124 5.97 -29.42 18.72
CA PHE A 1124 5.24 -28.42 17.93
C PHE A 1124 4.12 -27.77 18.76
N VAL A 1125 3.96 -26.43 18.65
CA VAL A 1125 2.91 -25.66 19.32
C VAL A 1125 2.30 -24.63 18.36
N GLY A 1126 1.02 -24.81 17.99
CA GLY A 1126 0.28 -23.92 17.11
C GLY A 1126 -0.87 -23.18 17.82
N LEU A 1127 -0.90 -21.85 17.70
CA LEU A 1127 -1.95 -21.03 18.33
C LEU A 1127 -3.03 -20.59 17.35
N ARG A 1128 -2.63 -20.23 16.12
CA ARG A 1128 -3.51 -19.82 15.01
C ARG A 1128 -2.70 -19.76 13.70
N ALA A 1129 -3.39 -19.60 12.58
CA ALA A 1129 -2.76 -19.35 11.27
C ALA A 1129 -1.68 -18.26 11.36
N LYS A 1130 -0.45 -18.59 10.90
CA LYS A 1130 0.75 -17.74 10.92
C LYS A 1130 1.24 -17.33 12.33
N MET A 1131 0.95 -18.17 13.34
CA MET A 1131 1.43 -18.03 14.72
C MET A 1131 1.67 -19.40 15.39
N TYR A 1132 2.91 -19.89 15.34
CA TYR A 1132 3.33 -21.20 15.84
C TYR A 1132 4.83 -21.22 16.20
N ALA A 1133 5.24 -22.20 17.00
CA ALA A 1133 6.64 -22.47 17.35
C ALA A 1133 6.92 -23.97 17.36
N TYR A 1134 8.18 -24.35 17.12
CA TYR A 1134 8.62 -25.74 17.19
C TYR A 1134 10.08 -25.87 17.59
N SER A 1135 10.42 -26.98 18.23
CA SER A 1135 11.78 -27.34 18.66
C SER A 1135 12.41 -28.30 17.67
N VAL A 1136 13.60 -27.99 17.14
CA VAL A 1136 14.35 -28.80 16.18
C VAL A 1136 15.86 -28.66 16.41
N GLY A 1137 16.58 -29.79 16.49
CA GLY A 1137 18.05 -29.79 16.64
C GLY A 1137 18.57 -28.89 17.77
N GLY A 1138 17.91 -28.92 18.94
CA GLY A 1138 18.25 -28.08 20.11
C GLY A 1138 17.88 -26.59 19.99
N LYS A 1139 17.22 -26.15 18.92
CA LYS A 1139 16.84 -24.74 18.67
C LYS A 1139 15.32 -24.59 18.55
N VAL A 1140 14.77 -23.46 19.00
CA VAL A 1140 13.34 -23.15 18.88
C VAL A 1140 13.10 -22.20 17.71
N VAL A 1141 12.43 -22.69 16.67
CA VAL A 1141 11.94 -21.88 15.55
C VAL A 1141 10.60 -21.26 15.94
N LYS A 1142 10.44 -19.96 15.65
CA LYS A 1142 9.30 -19.15 16.07
C LYS A 1142 8.74 -18.37 14.89
N LYS A 1143 7.43 -18.45 14.65
CA LYS A 1143 6.75 -17.69 13.60
C LYS A 1143 5.62 -16.87 14.26
N SER A 1144 5.76 -15.54 14.29
CA SER A 1144 4.74 -14.63 14.83
C SER A 1144 4.47 -13.50 13.83
N LYS A 1145 3.39 -13.62 13.03
CA LYS A 1145 3.04 -12.60 12.05
C LYS A 1145 2.64 -11.27 12.73
N GLY A 1146 3.48 -10.26 12.57
CA GLY A 1146 3.26 -8.90 13.08
C GLY A 1146 4.23 -8.45 14.18
N SER A 1147 5.12 -9.33 14.64
CA SER A 1147 6.22 -9.00 15.57
C SER A 1147 7.52 -8.68 14.83
N THR A 1148 8.39 -7.86 15.39
CA THR A 1148 9.78 -7.67 14.89
C THR A 1148 10.67 -8.87 15.23
N SER A 1149 11.80 -9.01 14.53
CA SER A 1149 12.81 -10.03 14.82
C SER A 1149 13.34 -9.90 16.26
N ALA A 1150 13.69 -8.68 16.68
CA ALA A 1150 14.14 -8.37 18.04
C ALA A 1150 13.13 -8.84 19.10
N SER A 1151 11.85 -8.46 18.98
CA SER A 1151 10.81 -8.89 19.93
C SER A 1151 10.58 -10.40 19.94
N VAL A 1152 10.83 -11.10 18.82
CA VAL A 1152 10.73 -12.57 18.73
C VAL A 1152 11.92 -13.30 19.36
N LYS A 1153 13.10 -12.67 19.52
CA LYS A 1153 14.22 -13.23 20.31
C LYS A 1153 13.72 -13.64 21.71
N HIS A 1154 13.05 -12.72 22.39
CA HIS A 1154 12.56 -12.79 23.77
C HIS A 1154 11.35 -13.70 24.02
N ILE A 1155 10.80 -14.36 23.01
CA ILE A 1155 9.68 -15.31 23.15
C ILE A 1155 10.24 -16.74 23.21
N THR A 1156 9.76 -17.57 24.13
CA THR A 1156 10.14 -18.98 24.30
C THR A 1156 9.04 -19.91 23.74
N ILE A 1157 9.32 -21.22 23.55
CA ILE A 1157 8.25 -22.18 23.23
C ILE A 1157 7.25 -22.34 24.39
N ASP A 1158 7.73 -22.17 25.63
CA ASP A 1158 6.91 -22.17 26.83
C ASP A 1158 5.93 -20.99 26.90
N ASP A 1159 6.26 -19.80 26.36
CA ASP A 1159 5.27 -18.72 26.16
C ASP A 1159 4.10 -19.20 25.26
N TYR A 1160 4.37 -19.99 24.21
CA TYR A 1160 3.32 -20.58 23.37
C TYR A 1160 2.52 -21.66 24.12
N LYS A 1161 3.16 -22.53 24.92
CA LYS A 1161 2.47 -23.55 25.74
C LYS A 1161 1.62 -22.91 26.84
N LYS A 1162 2.10 -21.82 27.46
CA LYS A 1162 1.35 -21.01 28.42
C LYS A 1162 0.17 -20.28 27.77
N ALA A 1163 0.30 -19.83 26.53
CA ALA A 1163 -0.82 -19.28 25.76
C ALA A 1163 -1.85 -20.35 25.35
N LEU A 1164 -1.40 -21.56 24.97
CA LEU A 1164 -2.27 -22.65 24.51
C LEU A 1164 -3.04 -23.33 25.64
N PHE A 1165 -2.34 -23.80 26.68
CA PHE A 1165 -2.92 -24.62 27.74
C PHE A 1165 -3.42 -23.82 28.95
N HIS A 1166 -2.89 -22.61 29.16
CA HIS A 1166 -3.20 -21.79 30.34
C HIS A 1166 -3.80 -20.42 29.99
N TYR A 1167 -4.05 -20.14 28.71
CA TYR A 1167 -4.56 -18.86 28.18
C TYR A 1167 -3.77 -17.60 28.65
N LYS A 1168 -2.50 -17.77 29.03
CA LYS A 1168 -1.65 -16.68 29.53
C LYS A 1168 -1.13 -15.82 28.38
N ILE A 1169 -1.21 -14.50 28.54
CA ILE A 1169 -0.77 -13.53 27.53
C ILE A 1169 0.67 -13.10 27.82
N ALA A 1170 1.59 -13.44 26.91
CA ALA A 1170 2.95 -12.92 26.90
C ALA A 1170 3.02 -11.59 26.13
N LYS A 1171 3.57 -10.55 26.77
CA LYS A 1171 3.85 -9.23 26.15
C LYS A 1171 5.35 -9.05 26.01
N ARG A 1172 5.80 -8.37 24.95
CA ARG A 1172 7.20 -7.94 24.72
C ARG A 1172 7.18 -6.57 24.05
N PRO A 1173 8.09 -5.64 24.40
CA PRO A 1173 8.21 -4.37 23.69
C PRO A 1173 8.70 -4.58 22.26
N GLN A 1174 8.41 -3.61 21.38
CA GLN A 1174 8.99 -3.53 20.03
C GLN A 1174 9.38 -2.07 19.74
N ARG A 1175 10.59 -1.85 19.21
CA ARG A 1175 10.98 -0.56 18.61
C ARG A 1175 10.72 -0.62 17.11
N LEU A 1176 10.29 0.51 16.53
CA LEU A 1176 9.95 0.64 15.12
C LEU A 1176 10.29 2.06 14.67
N ILE A 1177 11.06 2.20 13.57
CA ILE A 1177 11.13 3.47 12.85
C ILE A 1177 9.76 3.70 12.18
N GLN A 1178 9.17 4.87 12.44
CA GLN A 1178 7.94 5.32 11.81
C GLN A 1178 8.06 6.80 11.49
N SER A 1179 7.58 7.22 10.33
CA SER A 1179 7.24 8.62 10.09
C SER A 1179 6.09 9.00 11.01
N LYS A 1180 6.44 9.62 12.15
CA LYS A 1180 5.49 10.33 13.01
C LYS A 1180 4.70 11.29 12.13
N ASN A 1181 3.38 11.06 12.05
CA ASN A 1181 2.41 11.77 11.18
C ASN A 1181 2.98 13.04 10.56
N ILE A 1182 3.18 12.97 9.25
CA ILE A 1182 3.20 14.12 8.33
C ILE A 1182 2.12 15.12 8.75
#